data_AF-A0A7W4WFX2-F1
#
_entry.id   AF-A0A7W4WFX2-F1
#
_cell.length_a   1.000
_cell.length_b   1.000
_cell.length_c   1.000
_cell.angle_alpha   90.00
_cell.angle_beta   90.00
_cell.angle_gamma   90.00
#
_symmetry.space_group_name_H-M   'P 1'
#
loop_
_entity.id
_entity.type
_entity.pdbx_description
1 polymer ?
#
loop_
_entity_poly.entity_id
_entity_poly.type
_entity_poly.pdbx_seq_one_letter_code
_entity_poly.pdbx_strand_id
1 'polypeptide(L)'
;MNTTKIPGNRTWFVGLAFLTLFAASNTRAENCDAPPTSGEAYKLINRGSGYALDVAGRSTEDGANVLQWSEHDDTNQQFLATDLGNGYWSLLAVHSGDSLEVADSSSSDGANVQQMGYSGESNQQWQFKKSSGGGFAVVARHSGNPITAESSSLGANVSQTTLSGDSLQRWYFNPVNGNCGGAIGEAPTIHMLGDSTMTEYDESRRPQMGWGEAMPMFFSEESVINNWAKGGRSSRSFYYETTRWPAILPTIEEGDYVIIQFGHNDQKNGGNYLEYGTYAFCSDGNGDGENCADVEHSYYQFLKRYVLETREKGAKPILMTPIVRKYFSGDSITERGQHNLQSSYSGENYPRGDYPAAMKAVAQAYDVPLVDLTAETKAIVESYGDEAATEHLYIAADSTHPQVLFATLIAKAAVETLDTYGLMQGHIVEASSLVASPGELDWGNRFVDVPNTKKLTISAFDLVPETGAVDVTAPDGFLLSDSADSEVWSSSTTIDFTNGAFTTNLYVQFTAASEQPYTGEVSFALEGAKLGSVAVSGTGVAAGEGVASYSSWFTEGSSVTPISDGLVSAGDALASNLVAGNTKTLAVDGQDTSVARYRVEGPEMVARSDDRYLQFSVTAESQTFYVDTISAYLTSSGGSTVQADIEYSLSSDFSNPVKLNSEALSFTSDTMTLKEYGVTVPVSAGDTLYVRIFPWNSAGNTGKYLAIYDARITGISGE
;
A
#
# COMPACT_ATOMS: atom_id res chain seq x y z
N MET A 1 -73.59 54.37 -23.76
CA MET A 1 -74.02 53.13 -23.09
C MET A 1 -72.77 52.31 -22.82
N ASN A 2 -72.53 52.05 -21.53
CA ASN A 2 -71.52 51.24 -20.83
C ASN A 2 -70.03 51.47 -21.19
N THR A 3 -69.19 52.15 -20.37
CA THR A 3 -68.62 51.77 -19.03
C THR A 3 -68.00 50.38 -19.08
N THR A 4 -66.76 50.03 -18.69
CA THR A 4 -65.79 50.49 -17.66
C THR A 4 -64.56 49.55 -17.85
N LYS A 5 -63.27 49.96 -17.91
CA LYS A 5 -62.28 50.11 -16.79
C LYS A 5 -62.48 49.04 -15.68
N ILE A 6 -61.54 48.22 -15.18
CA ILE A 6 -60.12 48.37 -14.71
C ILE A 6 -59.48 46.91 -14.53
N PRO A 7 -58.30 46.65 -13.90
CA PRO A 7 -56.99 46.33 -14.53
C PRO A 7 -56.27 45.03 -14.03
N GLY A 8 -55.04 44.79 -14.52
CA GLY A 8 -53.98 44.08 -13.79
C GLY A 8 -52.88 43.53 -14.70
N ASN A 9 -51.82 44.32 -14.98
CA ASN A 9 -50.43 44.10 -14.53
C ASN A 9 -49.80 42.76 -15.01
N ARG A 10 -48.70 42.67 -15.79
CA ARG A 10 -47.48 43.48 -15.90
C ARG A 10 -46.79 43.21 -17.25
N THR A 11 -46.07 44.22 -17.73
CA THR A 11 -45.14 44.23 -18.87
C THR A 11 -43.97 43.26 -18.72
N TRP A 12 -43.66 42.50 -19.78
CA TRP A 12 -42.32 41.96 -20.05
C TRP A 12 -41.75 42.67 -21.28
N PHE A 13 -40.56 43.25 -21.13
CA PHE A 13 -39.80 43.83 -22.24
C PHE A 13 -39.25 42.71 -23.12
N VAL A 14 -39.43 42.87 -24.43
CA VAL A 14 -38.84 42.05 -25.48
C VAL A 14 -37.36 42.42 -25.61
N GLY A 15 -36.46 41.48 -25.29
CA GLY A 15 -35.03 41.55 -25.57
C GLY A 15 -34.69 40.68 -26.77
N LEU A 16 -33.96 41.26 -27.73
CA LEU A 16 -33.47 40.65 -28.97
C LEU A 16 -32.82 39.28 -28.74
N ALA A 17 -33.26 38.27 -29.51
CA ALA A 17 -32.52 37.04 -29.71
C ALA A 17 -31.34 37.30 -30.65
N PHE A 18 -30.12 37.28 -30.11
CA PHE A 18 -28.91 37.11 -30.92
C PHE A 18 -28.86 35.64 -31.35
N LEU A 19 -29.00 35.40 -32.64
CA LEU A 19 -28.66 34.12 -33.27
C LEU A 19 -27.13 34.06 -33.35
N THR A 20 -26.49 33.50 -32.33
CA THR A 20 -25.06 33.15 -32.39
C THR A 20 -24.88 31.98 -33.34
N LEU A 21 -24.26 32.27 -34.48
CA LEU A 21 -23.69 31.28 -35.38
C LEU A 21 -22.71 30.43 -34.56
N PHE A 22 -22.94 29.12 -34.44
CA PHE A 22 -21.90 28.20 -33.96
C PHE A 22 -20.78 28.22 -35.00
N ALA A 23 -19.72 28.99 -34.73
CA ALA A 23 -18.43 28.67 -35.30
C ALA A 23 -18.02 27.34 -34.66
N ALA A 24 -17.79 26.30 -35.48
CA ALA A 24 -17.08 25.13 -35.02
C ALA A 24 -15.78 25.62 -34.38
N SER A 25 -15.62 25.39 -33.08
CA SER A 25 -14.33 25.55 -32.44
C SER A 25 -13.44 24.49 -33.05
N ASN A 26 -12.59 24.87 -34.02
CA ASN A 26 -11.36 24.12 -34.24
C ASN A 26 -10.62 24.20 -32.91
N THR A 27 -10.70 23.14 -32.12
CA THR A 27 -9.72 22.84 -31.09
C THR A 27 -8.38 22.89 -31.80
N ARG A 28 -7.56 23.90 -31.49
CA ARG A 28 -6.18 23.90 -31.96
C ARG A 28 -5.52 22.70 -31.29
N ALA A 29 -4.82 21.88 -32.06
CA ALA A 29 -3.79 20.99 -31.53
C ALA A 29 -3.01 21.75 -30.45
N GLU A 30 -2.86 21.14 -29.28
CA GLU A 30 -2.01 21.70 -28.24
C GLU A 30 -0.57 21.84 -28.77
N ASN A 31 0.33 22.62 -28.17
CA ASN A 31 1.69 22.83 -28.72
C ASN A 31 2.72 22.41 -27.67
N CYS A 32 2.87 21.11 -27.46
CA CYS A 32 3.63 20.51 -26.36
C CYS A 32 5.12 20.79 -26.41
N ASP A 33 5.62 21.45 -25.36
CA ASP A 33 7.05 21.73 -25.21
C ASP A 33 7.83 20.71 -24.36
N ALA A 34 7.17 19.69 -23.80
CA ALA A 34 7.84 18.59 -23.13
C ALA A 34 8.44 17.59 -24.14
N PRO A 35 9.57 16.92 -23.83
CA PRO A 35 10.05 15.80 -24.64
C PRO A 35 9.04 14.64 -24.60
N PRO A 36 8.94 13.81 -25.65
CA PRO A 36 8.10 12.63 -25.62
C PRO A 36 8.59 11.60 -24.59
N THR A 37 7.65 10.83 -24.04
CA THR A 37 7.85 9.65 -23.21
C THR A 37 8.00 8.43 -24.11
N SER A 38 8.95 7.55 -23.81
CA SER A 38 9.14 6.32 -24.58
C SER A 38 7.94 5.38 -24.42
N GLY A 39 7.48 4.80 -25.53
CA GLY A 39 6.34 3.88 -25.55
C GLY A 39 4.99 4.56 -25.84
N GLU A 40 4.95 5.89 -25.92
CA GLU A 40 3.72 6.65 -26.15
C GLU A 40 3.55 7.10 -27.61
N ALA A 41 2.30 7.29 -28.03
CA ALA A 41 1.95 7.78 -29.36
C ALA A 41 1.74 9.29 -29.37
N TYR A 42 2.28 9.97 -30.39
CA TYR A 42 2.23 11.42 -30.53
C TYR A 42 1.76 11.85 -31.92
N LYS A 43 1.00 12.94 -32.00
CA LYS A 43 0.83 13.75 -33.21
C LYS A 43 1.91 14.84 -33.24
N LEU A 44 2.69 14.89 -34.32
CA LEU A 44 3.74 15.90 -34.47
C LEU A 44 3.16 17.14 -35.16
N ILE A 45 3.01 18.26 -34.43
CA ILE A 45 2.41 19.49 -34.97
C ILE A 45 3.50 20.48 -35.34
N ASN A 46 3.54 20.89 -36.61
CA ASN A 46 4.53 21.85 -37.07
C ASN A 46 4.24 23.26 -36.52
N ARG A 47 5.23 23.89 -35.89
CA ARG A 47 5.10 25.23 -35.32
C ARG A 47 4.81 26.30 -36.38
N GLY A 48 5.42 26.20 -37.55
CA GLY A 48 5.34 27.21 -38.61
C GLY A 48 4.03 27.20 -39.38
N SER A 49 3.43 26.03 -39.56
CA SER A 49 2.19 25.86 -40.34
C SER A 49 0.96 25.57 -39.48
N GLY A 50 1.13 24.97 -38.30
CA GLY A 50 0.05 24.46 -37.45
C GLY A 50 -0.56 23.14 -37.93
N TYR A 51 0.02 22.48 -38.93
CA TYR A 51 -0.44 21.21 -39.48
C TYR A 51 0.29 20.01 -38.85
N ALA A 52 -0.39 18.86 -38.81
CA ALA A 52 0.15 17.61 -38.29
C ALA A 52 1.01 16.90 -39.35
N LEU A 53 2.05 16.19 -38.89
CA LEU A 53 2.79 15.23 -39.69
C LEU A 53 1.86 14.08 -40.08
N ASP A 54 1.86 13.68 -41.35
CA ASP A 54 0.88 12.76 -41.91
C ASP A 54 1.51 11.82 -42.96
N VAL A 55 1.27 10.51 -42.82
CA VAL A 55 1.58 9.55 -43.88
C VAL A 55 0.51 9.60 -44.97
N ALA A 56 0.92 10.06 -46.15
CA ALA A 56 0.01 10.43 -47.23
C ALA A 56 -0.97 9.31 -47.60
N GLY A 57 -2.27 9.64 -47.51
CA GLY A 57 -3.35 8.73 -47.89
C GLY A 57 -3.50 7.50 -47.00
N ARG A 58 -2.93 7.51 -45.78
CA ARG A 58 -2.95 6.36 -44.85
C ARG A 58 -2.35 5.09 -45.48
N SER A 59 -1.40 5.26 -46.39
CA SER A 59 -0.71 4.15 -47.05
C SER A 59 0.03 3.30 -46.01
N THR A 60 0.03 1.99 -46.17
CA THR A 60 0.86 1.04 -45.40
C THR A 60 1.99 0.45 -46.24
N GLU A 61 2.27 1.06 -47.40
CA GLU A 61 3.33 0.63 -48.30
C GLU A 61 4.67 1.30 -47.93
N ASP A 62 5.76 0.56 -48.08
CA ASP A 62 7.12 1.07 -47.99
C ASP A 62 7.35 2.22 -48.98
N GLY A 63 8.02 3.27 -48.53
CA GLY A 63 8.28 4.48 -49.32
C GLY A 63 7.09 5.42 -49.45
N ALA A 64 6.00 5.22 -48.69
CA ALA A 64 4.90 6.17 -48.68
C ALA A 64 5.36 7.54 -48.18
N ASN A 65 4.95 8.58 -48.88
CA ASN A 65 5.37 9.95 -48.62
C ASN A 65 4.87 10.48 -47.27
N VAL A 66 5.69 11.27 -46.59
CA VAL A 66 5.27 12.01 -45.39
C VAL A 66 5.10 13.49 -45.75
N LEU A 67 3.94 14.04 -45.42
CA LEU A 67 3.56 15.42 -45.69
C LEU A 67 2.96 16.06 -44.43
N GLN A 68 2.58 17.32 -44.52
CA GLN A 68 1.76 17.95 -43.47
C GLN A 68 0.30 18.05 -43.89
N TRP A 69 -0.64 17.76 -42.97
CA TRP A 69 -2.07 17.82 -43.24
C TRP A 69 -2.87 18.43 -42.08
N SER A 70 -4.15 18.71 -42.33
CA SER A 70 -5.08 19.16 -41.28
C SER A 70 -5.17 18.07 -40.22
N GLU A 71 -5.02 18.48 -38.96
CA GLU A 71 -5.09 17.55 -37.84
C GLU A 71 -6.43 16.81 -37.83
N HIS A 72 -6.37 15.50 -37.60
CA HIS A 72 -7.49 14.61 -37.33
C HIS A 72 -7.04 13.45 -36.43
N ASP A 73 -7.97 12.57 -36.05
CA ASP A 73 -7.68 11.47 -35.12
C ASP A 73 -7.32 10.15 -35.81
N ASP A 74 -7.28 10.10 -37.15
CA ASP A 74 -6.83 8.90 -37.86
C ASP A 74 -5.38 8.54 -37.55
N THR A 75 -5.12 7.24 -37.50
CA THR A 75 -3.85 6.67 -37.01
C THR A 75 -2.63 6.94 -37.91
N ASN A 76 -2.79 7.51 -39.12
CA ASN A 76 -1.69 7.96 -39.98
C ASN A 76 -1.06 9.30 -39.59
N GLN A 77 -1.61 9.98 -38.58
CA GLN A 77 -1.01 11.16 -37.95
C GLN A 77 -0.43 10.87 -36.55
N GLN A 78 -0.48 9.61 -36.12
CA GLN A 78 -0.03 9.18 -34.80
C GLN A 78 1.27 8.39 -34.94
N PHE A 79 2.28 8.74 -34.17
CA PHE A 79 3.61 8.13 -34.22
C PHE A 79 4.02 7.67 -32.84
N LEU A 80 4.26 6.37 -32.69
CA LEU A 80 4.84 5.76 -31.51
C LEU A 80 6.31 6.20 -31.39
N ALA A 81 6.64 6.90 -30.31
CA ALA A 81 8.01 7.32 -30.00
C ALA A 81 8.66 6.29 -29.08
N THR A 82 9.79 5.73 -29.48
CA THR A 82 10.54 4.74 -28.67
C THR A 82 11.97 5.23 -28.46
N ASP A 83 12.40 5.33 -27.21
CA ASP A 83 13.78 5.63 -26.85
C ASP A 83 14.66 4.41 -27.15
N LEU A 84 15.69 4.62 -27.98
CA LEU A 84 16.68 3.61 -28.37
C LEU A 84 17.94 3.67 -27.49
N GLY A 85 17.96 4.59 -26.51
CA GLY A 85 19.11 4.91 -25.68
C GLY A 85 20.09 5.87 -26.37
N ASN A 86 21.03 6.41 -25.58
CA ASN A 86 22.04 7.37 -26.04
C ASN A 86 21.48 8.64 -26.73
N GLY A 87 20.22 9.00 -26.43
CA GLY A 87 19.57 10.21 -26.94
C GLY A 87 19.01 10.08 -28.37
N TYR A 88 18.78 8.87 -28.86
CA TYR A 88 18.18 8.59 -30.16
C TYR A 88 16.86 7.84 -30.03
N TRP A 89 15.95 8.10 -30.95
CA TRP A 89 14.57 7.64 -30.91
C TRP A 89 14.15 7.07 -32.27
N SER A 90 13.23 6.11 -32.29
CA SER A 90 12.45 5.78 -33.48
C SER A 90 11.06 6.43 -33.40
N LEU A 91 10.46 6.67 -34.57
CA LEU A 91 9.10 7.15 -34.72
C LEU A 91 8.38 6.21 -35.69
N LEU A 92 7.45 5.40 -35.19
CA LEU A 92 6.70 4.43 -35.99
C LEU A 92 5.26 4.93 -36.19
N ALA A 93 4.79 4.98 -37.43
CA ALA A 93 3.41 5.35 -37.71
C ALA A 93 2.46 4.26 -37.16
N VAL A 94 1.50 4.64 -36.32
CA VAL A 94 0.65 3.69 -35.58
C VAL A 94 -0.19 2.81 -36.51
N HIS A 95 -0.59 3.32 -37.69
CA HIS A 95 -1.44 2.57 -38.62
C HIS A 95 -0.71 1.48 -39.43
N SER A 96 0.58 1.67 -39.74
CA SER A 96 1.38 0.75 -40.56
C SER A 96 2.39 -0.05 -39.74
N GLY A 97 2.86 0.49 -38.62
CA GLY A 97 4.02 -0.03 -37.88
C GLY A 97 5.37 0.34 -38.51
N ASP A 98 5.37 1.07 -39.63
CA ASP A 98 6.58 1.47 -40.34
C ASP A 98 7.22 2.70 -39.71
N SER A 99 8.54 2.82 -39.81
CA SER A 99 9.29 3.92 -39.24
C SER A 99 9.38 5.10 -40.20
N LEU A 100 9.30 6.31 -39.64
CA LEU A 100 9.76 7.52 -40.33
C LEU A 100 11.26 7.44 -40.61
N GLU A 101 11.62 7.70 -41.87
CA GLU A 101 13.01 7.71 -42.31
C GLU A 101 13.31 8.80 -43.33
N VAL A 102 14.61 9.13 -43.48
CA VAL A 102 15.10 9.89 -44.64
C VAL A 102 15.41 8.92 -45.78
N ALA A 103 14.78 9.14 -46.93
CA ALA A 103 14.90 8.29 -48.11
C ALA A 103 16.37 8.13 -48.57
N ASP A 104 16.72 6.89 -48.96
CA ASP A 104 18.05 6.49 -49.45
C ASP A 104 19.22 6.80 -48.50
N SER A 105 18.96 7.06 -47.21
CA SER A 105 19.97 7.59 -46.27
C SER A 105 20.71 8.83 -46.81
N SER A 106 20.06 9.62 -47.66
CA SER A 106 20.67 10.81 -48.25
C SER A 106 21.03 11.84 -47.18
N SER A 107 22.14 12.55 -47.33
CA SER A 107 22.54 13.69 -46.49
C SER A 107 22.26 15.04 -47.15
N SER A 108 21.63 15.05 -48.33
CA SER A 108 21.34 16.28 -49.07
C SER A 108 20.12 17.00 -48.51
N ASP A 109 20.15 18.33 -48.56
CA ASP A 109 18.97 19.17 -48.32
C ASP A 109 17.89 18.87 -49.37
N GLY A 110 16.65 18.77 -48.93
CA GLY A 110 15.51 18.37 -49.74
C GLY A 110 15.36 16.87 -49.92
N ALA A 111 16.17 16.03 -49.26
CA ALA A 111 15.93 14.59 -49.27
C ALA A 111 14.60 14.26 -48.56
N ASN A 112 13.81 13.40 -49.19
CA ASN A 112 12.44 13.14 -48.78
C ASN A 112 12.36 12.42 -47.44
N VAL A 113 11.33 12.72 -46.64
CA VAL A 113 10.93 11.90 -45.50
C VAL A 113 9.78 10.99 -45.92
N GLN A 114 9.91 9.70 -45.62
CA GLN A 114 8.96 8.66 -45.99
C GLN A 114 8.79 7.68 -44.83
N GLN A 115 7.79 6.80 -44.91
CA GLN A 115 7.75 5.61 -44.05
C GLN A 115 8.46 4.44 -44.73
N MET A 116 9.06 3.55 -43.94
CA MET A 116 9.70 2.31 -44.37
C MET A 116 9.72 1.32 -43.21
N GLY A 117 9.69 0.02 -43.49
CA GLY A 117 9.91 -1.00 -42.48
C GLY A 117 11.12 -0.70 -41.59
N TYR A 118 10.92 -0.78 -40.26
CA TYR A 118 11.98 -0.47 -39.30
C TYR A 118 13.09 -1.53 -39.34
N SER A 119 14.30 -1.10 -39.70
CA SER A 119 15.51 -1.91 -39.80
C SER A 119 16.57 -1.53 -38.76
N GLY A 120 16.37 -0.42 -38.03
CA GLY A 120 17.32 0.13 -37.08
C GLY A 120 18.46 0.92 -37.72
N GLU A 121 18.40 1.20 -39.02
CA GLU A 121 19.39 2.00 -39.74
C GLU A 121 19.42 3.46 -39.25
N SER A 122 20.58 4.11 -39.39
CA SER A 122 20.80 5.45 -38.81
C SER A 122 19.95 6.57 -39.43
N ASN A 123 19.37 6.36 -40.62
CA ASN A 123 18.41 7.27 -41.25
C ASN A 123 16.96 7.13 -40.72
N GLN A 124 16.71 6.13 -39.87
CA GLN A 124 15.43 5.87 -39.17
C GLN A 124 15.49 6.28 -37.69
N GLN A 125 16.62 6.84 -37.25
CA GLN A 125 16.87 7.22 -35.87
C GLN A 125 16.97 8.74 -35.74
N TRP A 126 16.31 9.27 -34.72
CA TRP A 126 16.08 10.70 -34.57
C TRP A 126 16.57 11.20 -33.22
N GLN A 127 17.23 12.36 -33.22
CA GLN A 127 17.54 13.10 -32.00
C GLN A 127 16.57 14.28 -31.88
N PHE A 128 15.87 14.38 -30.75
CA PHE A 128 14.96 15.50 -30.48
C PHE A 128 15.71 16.65 -29.80
N LYS A 129 16.06 17.68 -30.58
CA LYS A 129 16.75 18.87 -30.05
C LYS A 129 15.74 19.94 -29.67
N LYS A 130 15.64 20.25 -28.38
CA LYS A 130 14.77 21.31 -27.88
C LYS A 130 15.12 22.65 -28.51
N SER A 131 14.13 23.35 -29.07
CA SER A 131 14.31 24.72 -29.58
C SER A 131 13.94 25.74 -28.51
N SER A 132 14.72 26.82 -28.39
CA SER A 132 14.40 27.96 -27.51
C SER A 132 13.12 28.71 -27.91
N GLY A 133 12.64 28.51 -29.14
CA GLY A 133 11.36 29.04 -29.59
C GLY A 133 10.16 28.11 -29.34
N GLY A 134 10.35 26.99 -28.64
CA GLY A 134 9.35 25.93 -28.52
C GLY A 134 9.39 24.94 -29.69
N GLY A 135 8.83 23.76 -29.47
CA GLY A 135 8.96 22.54 -30.26
C GLY A 135 10.36 21.92 -30.15
N PHE A 136 10.55 20.88 -30.96
CA PHE A 136 11.81 20.17 -31.15
C PHE A 136 12.18 20.17 -32.62
N ALA A 137 13.47 20.26 -32.90
CA ALA A 137 14.00 19.81 -34.18
C ALA A 137 14.16 18.29 -34.11
N VAL A 138 13.57 17.56 -35.06
CA VAL A 138 13.63 16.10 -35.17
C VAL A 138 14.75 15.74 -36.12
N VAL A 139 15.95 15.52 -35.58
CA VAL A 139 17.22 15.48 -36.32
C VAL A 139 17.63 14.06 -36.68
N ALA A 140 17.79 13.74 -37.96
CA ALA A 140 18.21 12.42 -38.39
C ALA A 140 19.66 12.13 -37.93
N ARG A 141 19.90 10.93 -37.37
CA ARG A 141 21.21 10.56 -36.81
C ARG A 141 22.30 10.52 -37.87
N HIS A 142 22.01 10.08 -39.09
CA HIS A 142 23.01 9.92 -40.16
C HIS A 142 23.48 11.24 -40.79
N SER A 143 22.57 12.20 -40.98
CA SER A 143 22.85 13.47 -41.67
C SER A 143 23.07 14.66 -40.72
N GLY A 144 22.51 14.61 -39.52
CA GLY A 144 22.49 15.74 -38.59
C GLY A 144 21.48 16.84 -38.97
N ASN A 145 20.62 16.60 -39.98
CA ASN A 145 19.62 17.53 -40.46
C ASN A 145 18.21 17.19 -39.93
N PRO A 146 17.38 18.19 -39.54
CA PRO A 146 16.01 17.97 -39.11
C PRO A 146 15.00 17.77 -40.26
N ILE A 147 13.91 17.05 -39.96
CA ILE A 147 12.72 17.08 -40.82
C ILE A 147 12.11 18.49 -40.85
N THR A 148 11.72 18.93 -42.03
CA THR A 148 11.31 20.29 -42.35
C THR A 148 10.09 20.26 -43.25
N ALA A 149 9.02 20.96 -42.87
CA ALA A 149 7.93 21.21 -43.80
C ALA A 149 8.41 22.21 -44.88
N GLU A 150 8.30 21.86 -46.16
CA GLU A 150 8.88 22.68 -47.25
C GLU A 150 8.21 24.05 -47.41
N SER A 151 6.97 24.19 -46.92
CA SER A 151 6.25 25.46 -46.84
C SER A 151 5.21 25.41 -45.72
N SER A 152 4.47 26.50 -45.49
CA SER A 152 3.34 26.53 -44.55
C SER A 152 1.99 26.12 -45.16
N SER A 153 1.97 25.59 -46.39
CA SER A 153 0.74 25.20 -47.10
C SER A 153 0.28 23.80 -46.71
N LEU A 154 -1.05 23.60 -46.64
CA LEU A 154 -1.65 22.28 -46.46
C LEU A 154 -1.17 21.34 -47.57
N GLY A 155 -0.73 20.13 -47.21
CA GLY A 155 -0.20 19.15 -48.16
C GLY A 155 1.25 19.38 -48.59
N ALA A 156 1.96 20.35 -47.99
CA ALA A 156 3.38 20.51 -48.29
C ALA A 156 4.16 19.26 -47.88
N ASN A 157 5.16 18.93 -48.70
CA ASN A 157 6.05 17.82 -48.43
C ASN A 157 6.89 18.06 -47.16
N VAL A 158 7.34 16.96 -46.55
CA VAL A 158 8.32 17.00 -45.45
C VAL A 158 9.63 16.40 -45.95
N SER A 159 10.70 17.20 -45.92
CA SER A 159 12.04 16.80 -46.31
C SER A 159 13.05 17.18 -45.23
N GLN A 160 14.27 16.63 -45.24
CA GLN A 160 15.32 17.14 -44.35
C GLN A 160 16.02 18.36 -44.96
N THR A 161 16.41 19.33 -44.14
CA THR A 161 17.22 20.47 -44.57
C THR A 161 18.22 20.87 -43.48
N THR A 162 19.26 21.61 -43.84
CA THR A 162 20.26 22.13 -42.89
C THR A 162 19.60 22.81 -41.69
N LEU A 163 19.98 22.43 -40.47
CA LEU A 163 19.42 22.98 -39.23
C LEU A 163 19.62 24.50 -39.15
N SER A 164 18.53 25.26 -39.27
CA SER A 164 18.50 26.73 -39.14
C SER A 164 17.74 27.20 -37.89
N GLY A 165 16.87 26.34 -37.33
CA GLY A 165 16.02 26.67 -36.19
C GLY A 165 14.73 27.41 -36.56
N ASP A 166 14.40 27.47 -37.86
CA ASP A 166 13.20 28.13 -38.38
C ASP A 166 11.89 27.45 -37.91
N SER A 167 10.76 28.15 -38.02
CA SER A 167 9.46 27.64 -37.56
C SER A 167 9.01 26.35 -38.26
N LEU A 168 9.42 26.12 -39.51
CA LEU A 168 9.07 24.92 -40.27
C LEU A 168 9.92 23.68 -39.89
N GLN A 169 11.01 23.86 -39.14
CA GLN A 169 11.85 22.77 -38.60
C GLN A 169 11.47 22.36 -37.17
N ARG A 170 10.37 22.90 -36.64
CA ARG A 170 9.99 22.76 -35.23
C ARG A 170 8.66 22.04 -35.10
N TRP A 171 8.68 20.96 -34.35
CA TRP A 171 7.55 20.07 -34.16
C TRP A 171 7.22 19.94 -32.68
N TYR A 172 5.97 20.13 -32.33
CA TYR A 172 5.42 19.84 -31.02
C TYR A 172 4.97 18.39 -30.98
N PHE A 173 5.30 17.67 -29.90
CA PHE A 173 4.92 16.27 -29.71
C PHE A 173 3.65 16.20 -28.88
N ASN A 174 2.49 16.16 -29.53
CA ASN A 174 1.20 16.10 -28.84
C ASN A 174 0.82 14.67 -28.51
N PRO A 175 0.71 14.28 -27.23
CA PRO A 175 0.31 12.92 -26.89
C PRO A 175 -1.09 12.64 -27.43
N VAL A 176 -1.29 11.44 -28.00
CA VAL A 176 -2.58 11.00 -28.52
C VAL A 176 -3.56 10.75 -27.36
N ASN A 177 -3.07 10.26 -26.23
CA ASN A 177 -3.86 9.88 -25.05
C ASN A 177 -3.62 10.80 -23.83
N GLY A 178 -3.26 12.08 -24.05
CA GLY A 178 -2.99 13.01 -22.96
C GLY A 178 -2.95 14.48 -23.41
N ASN A 179 -2.61 15.38 -22.48
CA ASN A 179 -2.41 16.81 -22.77
C ASN A 179 -0.94 17.22 -22.65
N CYS A 180 -0.60 18.39 -23.18
CA CYS A 180 0.74 18.91 -23.43
C CYS A 180 1.62 19.28 -22.24
N GLY A 181 1.59 18.53 -21.15
CA GLY A 181 2.36 18.86 -19.97
C GLY A 181 2.06 20.27 -19.47
N GLY A 182 0.77 20.67 -19.52
CA GLY A 182 0.30 21.62 -18.50
C GLY A 182 0.71 21.07 -17.13
N ALA A 183 0.93 21.96 -16.16
CA ALA A 183 1.27 21.59 -14.78
C ALA A 183 0.62 20.25 -14.43
N ILE A 184 1.41 19.27 -13.94
CA ILE A 184 0.83 18.05 -13.37
C ILE A 184 -0.37 18.56 -12.57
N GLY A 185 -1.60 18.13 -12.92
CA GLY A 185 -2.80 18.69 -12.29
C GLY A 185 -2.58 18.68 -10.78
N GLU A 186 -3.12 19.63 -10.01
CA GLU A 186 -2.86 19.69 -8.56
C GLU A 186 -2.87 18.28 -7.97
N ALA A 187 -1.83 17.96 -7.20
CA ALA A 187 -1.59 16.60 -6.74
C ALA A 187 -2.86 16.03 -6.12
N PRO A 188 -3.29 14.83 -6.54
CA PRO A 188 -4.63 14.37 -6.26
C PRO A 188 -4.80 14.17 -4.75
N THR A 189 -5.90 14.68 -4.23
CA THR A 189 -6.42 14.23 -2.95
C THR A 189 -7.34 13.04 -3.21
N ILE A 190 -7.02 11.90 -2.60
CA ILE A 190 -7.72 10.62 -2.77
C ILE A 190 -8.32 10.24 -1.43
N HIS A 191 -9.65 10.22 -1.34
CA HIS A 191 -10.40 9.74 -0.18
C HIS A 191 -10.81 8.29 -0.40
N MET A 192 -10.38 7.38 0.48
CA MET A 192 -10.71 5.96 0.37
C MET A 192 -11.71 5.55 1.46
N LEU A 193 -12.87 5.02 1.05
CA LEU A 193 -13.94 4.55 1.93
C LEU A 193 -14.08 3.03 1.87
N GLY A 194 -13.98 2.34 3.00
CA GLY A 194 -14.08 0.89 3.02
C GLY A 194 -13.97 0.22 4.39
N ASP A 195 -13.62 -1.07 4.38
CA ASP A 195 -13.74 -1.97 5.53
C ASP A 195 -12.37 -2.45 6.09
N SER A 196 -12.35 -3.59 6.78
CA SER A 196 -11.12 -4.14 7.38
C SER A 196 -10.08 -4.59 6.35
N THR A 197 -10.48 -4.82 5.11
CA THR A 197 -9.54 -5.21 4.06
C THR A 197 -8.75 -4.03 3.50
N MET A 198 -9.20 -2.80 3.76
CA MET A 198 -8.59 -1.56 3.28
C MET A 198 -7.98 -0.69 4.41
N THR A 199 -8.45 -0.85 5.65
CA THR A 199 -8.02 -0.04 6.82
C THR A 199 -6.55 -0.19 7.16
N GLU A 200 -5.99 0.87 7.73
CA GLU A 200 -4.67 0.83 8.37
C GLU A 200 -4.72 0.00 9.66
N TYR A 201 -3.62 -0.69 9.94
CA TYR A 201 -3.42 -1.47 11.15
C TYR A 201 -2.21 -0.98 11.94
N ASP A 202 -2.29 -1.10 13.27
CA ASP A 202 -1.15 -0.85 14.15
C ASP A 202 -0.04 -1.88 13.91
N GLU A 203 1.21 -1.49 14.12
CA GLU A 203 2.38 -2.35 13.88
C GLU A 203 2.31 -3.67 14.70
N SER A 204 1.65 -3.68 15.86
CA SER A 204 1.41 -4.89 16.66
C SER A 204 0.53 -5.94 15.97
N ARG A 205 -0.16 -5.57 14.88
CA ARG A 205 -1.03 -6.44 14.09
C ARG A 205 -0.33 -7.02 12.87
N ARG A 206 0.91 -6.60 12.56
CA ARG A 206 1.68 -7.15 11.44
C ARG A 206 1.78 -8.69 11.55
N PRO A 207 1.72 -9.40 10.42
CA PRO A 207 1.74 -8.90 9.04
C PRO A 207 0.38 -8.44 8.49
N GLN A 208 -0.68 -8.32 9.32
CA GLN A 208 -1.98 -7.84 8.85
C GLN A 208 -1.87 -6.42 8.31
N MET A 209 -2.35 -6.18 7.09
CA MET A 209 -2.35 -4.87 6.45
C MET A 209 -3.60 -4.73 5.58
N GLY A 210 -4.24 -3.56 5.61
CA GLY A 210 -5.27 -3.25 4.62
C GLY A 210 -4.63 -2.73 3.34
N TRP A 211 -5.20 -3.06 2.18
CA TRP A 211 -4.61 -2.66 0.90
C TRP A 211 -4.53 -1.14 0.71
N GLY A 212 -5.41 -0.36 1.36
CA GLY A 212 -5.37 1.10 1.32
C GLY A 212 -4.13 1.69 2.00
N GLU A 213 -3.49 0.94 2.90
CA GLU A 213 -2.23 1.34 3.53
C GLU A 213 -1.04 1.26 2.57
N ALA A 214 -1.11 0.39 1.55
CA ALA A 214 -0.08 0.31 0.50
C ALA A 214 -0.23 1.40 -0.56
N MET A 215 -1.41 2.00 -0.74
CA MET A 215 -1.66 2.97 -1.81
C MET A 215 -0.62 4.09 -1.94
N PRO A 216 -0.13 4.73 -0.85
CA PRO A 216 0.87 5.80 -0.95
C PRO A 216 2.15 5.44 -1.69
N MET A 217 2.56 4.16 -1.72
CA MET A 217 3.79 3.74 -2.40
C MET A 217 3.71 3.85 -3.93
N PHE A 218 2.50 3.96 -4.48
CA PHE A 218 2.24 4.04 -5.92
C PHE A 218 1.94 5.46 -6.38
N PHE A 219 2.02 6.46 -5.49
CA PHE A 219 1.80 7.85 -5.85
C PHE A 219 2.99 8.73 -5.47
N SER A 220 3.10 9.88 -6.14
CA SER A 220 4.08 10.92 -5.82
C SER A 220 3.86 11.43 -4.40
N GLU A 221 4.93 11.87 -3.73
CA GLU A 221 4.87 12.43 -2.37
C GLU A 221 3.97 13.69 -2.25
N GLU A 222 3.65 14.32 -3.38
CA GLU A 222 2.76 15.48 -3.44
C GLU A 222 1.27 15.06 -3.33
N SER A 223 0.95 13.81 -3.66
CA SER A 223 -0.42 13.27 -3.61
C SER A 223 -0.87 13.06 -2.17
N VAL A 224 -2.12 13.40 -1.86
CA VAL A 224 -2.68 13.23 -0.51
C VAL A 224 -3.61 12.02 -0.52
N ILE A 225 -3.24 10.95 0.18
CA ILE A 225 -4.08 9.76 0.31
C ILE A 225 -4.68 9.71 1.71
N ASN A 226 -5.98 9.94 1.78
CA ASN A 226 -6.75 9.87 3.00
C ASN A 226 -7.49 8.52 3.10
N ASN A 227 -6.91 7.57 3.82
CA ASN A 227 -7.53 6.27 4.06
C ASN A 227 -8.53 6.34 5.23
N TRP A 228 -9.82 6.48 4.92
CA TRP A 228 -10.89 6.56 5.92
C TRP A 228 -11.52 5.21 6.25
N ALA A 229 -11.01 4.13 5.66
CA ALA A 229 -11.53 2.80 5.87
C ALA A 229 -11.56 2.44 7.35
N LYS A 230 -12.54 1.61 7.75
CA LYS A 230 -12.62 1.14 9.12
C LYS A 230 -13.07 -0.29 9.21
N GLY A 231 -12.30 -1.07 9.96
CA GLY A 231 -12.62 -2.46 10.25
C GLY A 231 -14.05 -2.67 10.76
N GLY A 232 -14.70 -3.68 10.19
CA GLY A 232 -16.06 -4.11 10.56
C GLY A 232 -17.21 -3.32 9.94
N ARG A 233 -16.95 -2.26 9.17
CA ARG A 233 -18.00 -1.43 8.56
C ARG A 233 -18.51 -2.01 7.25
N SER A 234 -19.82 -1.87 7.01
CA SER A 234 -20.48 -2.08 5.72
C SER A 234 -20.77 -0.74 5.05
N SER A 235 -21.23 -0.76 3.78
CA SER A 235 -21.69 0.45 3.10
C SER A 235 -22.76 1.20 3.91
N ARG A 236 -23.65 0.46 4.59
CA ARG A 236 -24.69 1.01 5.45
C ARG A 236 -24.15 1.59 6.75
N SER A 237 -23.37 0.82 7.51
CA SER A 237 -22.91 1.28 8.83
C SER A 237 -21.94 2.46 8.69
N PHE A 238 -21.11 2.48 7.65
CA PHE A 238 -20.21 3.58 7.35
C PHE A 238 -20.96 4.87 6.99
N TYR A 239 -22.10 4.75 6.30
CA TYR A 239 -22.93 5.90 5.93
C TYR A 239 -23.52 6.60 7.15
N TYR A 240 -23.91 5.84 8.18
CA TYR A 240 -24.58 6.37 9.37
C TYR A 240 -23.67 6.72 10.55
N GLU A 241 -22.50 6.09 10.65
CA GLU A 241 -21.57 6.38 11.75
C GLU A 241 -21.09 7.84 11.67
N THR A 242 -21.39 8.63 12.70
CA THR A 242 -21.15 10.09 12.70
C THR A 242 -19.71 10.50 12.45
N THR A 243 -18.74 9.63 12.75
CA THR A 243 -17.29 9.84 12.55
C THR A 243 -16.78 9.32 11.20
N ARG A 244 -17.69 8.87 10.32
CA ARG A 244 -17.37 8.33 8.99
C ARG A 244 -17.94 9.25 7.92
N TRP A 245 -18.82 8.77 7.05
CA TRP A 245 -19.29 9.54 5.91
C TRP A 245 -19.83 10.94 6.26
N PRO A 246 -20.62 11.12 7.34
CA PRO A 246 -21.08 12.46 7.76
C PRO A 246 -19.94 13.41 8.15
N ALA A 247 -18.81 12.91 8.65
CA ALA A 247 -17.62 13.70 9.00
C ALA A 247 -16.66 13.90 7.81
N ILE A 248 -16.61 12.96 6.86
CA ILE A 248 -15.71 12.98 5.70
C ILE A 248 -16.29 13.83 4.57
N LEU A 249 -17.58 13.69 4.25
CA LEU A 249 -18.22 14.41 3.14
C LEU A 249 -17.99 15.94 3.18
N PRO A 250 -18.00 16.62 4.34
CA PRO A 250 -17.67 18.04 4.42
C PRO A 250 -16.22 18.40 4.08
N THR A 251 -15.27 17.46 4.16
CA THR A 251 -13.84 17.69 3.89
C THR A 251 -13.46 17.45 2.43
N ILE A 252 -14.37 16.88 1.62
CA ILE A 252 -14.14 16.62 0.20
C ILE A 252 -14.31 17.91 -0.59
N GLU A 253 -13.32 18.21 -1.42
CA GLU A 253 -13.24 19.41 -2.26
C GLU A 253 -13.45 19.10 -3.74
N GLU A 254 -13.61 20.15 -4.55
CA GLU A 254 -13.77 20.03 -6.00
C GLU A 254 -12.47 19.48 -6.62
N GLY A 255 -12.59 18.43 -7.45
CA GLY A 255 -11.43 17.81 -8.10
C GLY A 255 -10.87 16.58 -7.39
N ASP A 256 -11.19 16.39 -6.10
CA ASP A 256 -10.80 15.20 -5.33
C ASP A 256 -11.32 13.90 -5.96
N TYR A 257 -10.66 12.80 -5.61
CA TYR A 257 -11.11 11.45 -5.96
C TYR A 257 -11.67 10.74 -4.73
N VAL A 258 -12.77 10.00 -4.89
CA VAL A 258 -13.37 9.21 -3.81
C VAL A 258 -13.48 7.76 -4.24
N ILE A 259 -12.59 6.92 -3.72
CA ILE A 259 -12.57 5.48 -3.94
C ILE A 259 -13.50 4.81 -2.92
N ILE A 260 -14.46 4.01 -3.40
CA ILE A 260 -15.49 3.37 -2.57
C ILE A 260 -15.41 1.85 -2.77
N GLN A 261 -15.07 1.13 -1.71
CA GLN A 261 -15.02 -0.34 -1.68
C GLN A 261 -15.71 -0.88 -0.43
N PHE A 262 -16.82 -1.60 -0.61
CA PHE A 262 -17.53 -2.30 0.46
C PHE A 262 -17.99 -3.70 -0.01
N GLY A 263 -18.67 -4.46 0.85
CA GLY A 263 -19.21 -5.79 0.51
C GLY A 263 -19.00 -6.85 1.61
N HIS A 264 -17.84 -6.84 2.29
CA HIS A 264 -17.50 -7.89 3.27
C HIS A 264 -18.45 -7.96 4.46
N ASN A 265 -18.88 -6.80 4.97
CA ASN A 265 -19.76 -6.68 6.13
C ASN A 265 -21.23 -6.49 5.72
N ASP A 266 -21.49 -6.04 4.51
CA ASP A 266 -22.81 -5.93 3.89
C ASP A 266 -23.53 -7.28 3.82
N GLN A 267 -22.78 -8.34 3.55
CA GLN A 267 -23.29 -9.71 3.49
C GLN A 267 -23.61 -10.36 4.86
N LYS A 268 -23.43 -9.68 5.99
CA LYS A 268 -23.68 -10.22 7.34
C LYS A 268 -25.18 -10.48 7.58
N ASN A 269 -25.51 -11.65 8.12
CA ASN A 269 -26.87 -12.08 8.47
C ASN A 269 -27.06 -12.29 9.99
N GLY A 270 -28.27 -12.68 10.39
CA GLY A 270 -28.60 -13.01 11.79
C GLY A 270 -28.56 -11.79 12.73
N GLY A 271 -28.09 -11.98 13.96
CA GLY A 271 -28.05 -10.93 14.99
C GLY A 271 -27.24 -9.69 14.60
N ASN A 272 -26.28 -9.84 13.68
CA ASN A 272 -25.44 -8.75 13.19
C ASN A 272 -26.06 -8.03 11.96
N TYR A 273 -27.18 -8.51 11.45
CA TYR A 273 -27.83 -7.91 10.27
C TYR A 273 -28.34 -6.49 10.54
N LEU A 274 -29.00 -6.28 11.69
CA LEU A 274 -29.65 -5.02 12.00
C LEU A 274 -28.67 -3.84 12.05
N GLU A 275 -27.41 -4.13 12.38
CA GLU A 275 -26.37 -3.14 12.52
C GLU A 275 -25.57 -2.93 11.21
N TYR A 276 -25.34 -4.00 10.44
CA TYR A 276 -24.39 -3.95 9.31
C TYR A 276 -24.97 -4.39 7.98
N GLY A 277 -25.91 -5.33 7.97
CA GLY A 277 -26.23 -6.09 6.77
C GLY A 277 -27.14 -5.36 5.78
N THR A 278 -26.95 -5.70 4.51
CA THR A 278 -27.74 -5.25 3.36
C THR A 278 -28.06 -6.46 2.45
N TYR A 279 -28.89 -6.24 1.44
CA TYR A 279 -29.03 -7.08 0.26
C TYR A 279 -28.28 -6.41 -0.89
N ALA A 280 -27.67 -7.18 -1.78
CA ALA A 280 -26.89 -6.66 -2.91
C ALA A 280 -27.72 -5.67 -3.75
N PHE A 281 -28.96 -6.06 -4.11
CA PHE A 281 -29.90 -5.20 -4.83
C PHE A 281 -30.98 -4.67 -3.88
N CYS A 282 -32.04 -5.42 -3.61
CA CYS A 282 -33.12 -4.99 -2.72
C CYS A 282 -33.61 -6.13 -1.81
N SER A 283 -34.02 -5.80 -0.58
CA SER A 283 -34.61 -6.76 0.38
C SER A 283 -36.05 -7.18 0.04
N ASP A 284 -36.65 -6.54 -0.97
CA ASP A 284 -37.99 -6.82 -1.50
C ASP A 284 -37.98 -7.70 -2.75
N GLY A 285 -36.79 -8.12 -3.22
CA GLY A 285 -36.59 -8.97 -4.38
C GLY A 285 -36.47 -8.23 -5.71
N ASN A 286 -36.47 -6.89 -5.73
CA ASN A 286 -36.15 -6.15 -6.94
C ASN A 286 -34.66 -6.35 -7.32
N GLY A 287 -34.43 -6.79 -8.57
CA GLY A 287 -33.11 -7.13 -9.11
C GLY A 287 -32.38 -6.01 -9.83
N ASP A 288 -32.98 -4.82 -10.00
CA ASP A 288 -32.31 -3.67 -10.64
C ASP A 288 -31.73 -2.66 -9.65
N GLY A 289 -32.10 -2.74 -8.38
CA GLY A 289 -31.62 -1.84 -7.32
C GLY A 289 -32.23 -0.43 -7.36
N GLU A 290 -32.59 0.12 -8.52
CA GLU A 290 -33.07 1.50 -8.66
C GLU A 290 -34.39 1.76 -7.93
N ASN A 291 -35.33 0.81 -8.05
CA ASN A 291 -36.68 0.96 -7.55
C ASN A 291 -36.90 0.18 -6.24
N CYS A 292 -35.88 0.02 -5.39
CA CYS A 292 -36.04 -0.64 -4.08
C CYS A 292 -37.07 0.11 -3.22
N ALA A 293 -38.06 -0.60 -2.65
CA ALA A 293 -38.95 -0.01 -1.65
C ALA A 293 -38.23 0.21 -0.31
N ASP A 294 -37.29 -0.68 0.03
CA ASP A 294 -36.47 -0.62 1.23
C ASP A 294 -35.01 -0.24 0.90
N VAL A 295 -34.80 1.06 0.72
CA VAL A 295 -33.49 1.63 0.39
C VAL A 295 -32.48 1.50 1.53
N GLU A 296 -32.94 1.29 2.77
CA GLU A 296 -32.11 1.25 3.98
C GLU A 296 -31.40 -0.09 4.18
N HIS A 297 -31.78 -1.11 3.42
CA HIS A 297 -31.16 -2.43 3.43
C HIS A 297 -30.66 -2.82 2.04
N SER A 298 -30.38 -1.83 1.17
CA SER A 298 -29.91 -2.03 -0.20
C SER A 298 -28.48 -1.52 -0.37
N TYR A 299 -27.55 -2.43 -0.65
CA TYR A 299 -26.17 -2.10 -0.98
C TYR A 299 -26.08 -1.18 -2.20
N TYR A 300 -26.82 -1.50 -3.26
CA TYR A 300 -26.96 -0.67 -4.46
C TYR A 300 -27.32 0.78 -4.10
N GLN A 301 -28.30 1.00 -3.24
CA GLN A 301 -28.76 2.35 -2.86
C GLN A 301 -27.71 3.12 -2.05
N PHE A 302 -26.95 2.46 -1.17
CA PHE A 302 -25.85 3.12 -0.46
C PHE A 302 -24.73 3.53 -1.40
N LEU A 303 -24.30 2.65 -2.31
CA LEU A 303 -23.31 3.00 -3.33
C LEU A 303 -23.76 4.18 -4.20
N LYS A 304 -25.03 4.17 -4.64
CA LYS A 304 -25.64 5.29 -5.36
C LYS A 304 -25.56 6.60 -4.55
N ARG A 305 -25.87 6.59 -3.26
CA ARG A 305 -25.77 7.78 -2.39
C ARG A 305 -24.34 8.30 -2.34
N TYR A 306 -23.35 7.45 -2.08
CA TYR A 306 -21.93 7.86 -2.09
C TYR A 306 -21.52 8.50 -3.42
N VAL A 307 -21.89 7.90 -4.55
CA VAL A 307 -21.59 8.42 -5.89
C VAL A 307 -22.20 9.80 -6.11
N LEU A 308 -23.49 9.96 -5.81
CA LEU A 308 -24.20 11.21 -6.04
C LEU A 308 -23.70 12.33 -5.13
N GLU A 309 -23.53 12.05 -3.84
CA GLU A 309 -23.05 13.02 -2.86
C GLU A 309 -21.58 13.43 -3.09
N THR A 310 -20.74 12.51 -3.58
CA THR A 310 -19.39 12.83 -4.06
C THR A 310 -19.44 13.82 -5.21
N ARG A 311 -20.30 13.58 -6.21
CA ARG A 311 -20.45 14.48 -7.36
C ARG A 311 -21.03 15.84 -6.97
N GLU A 312 -21.90 15.90 -5.97
CA GLU A 312 -22.42 17.16 -5.42
C GLU A 312 -21.30 18.05 -4.83
N LYS A 313 -20.16 17.46 -4.45
CA LYS A 313 -18.95 18.19 -4.04
C LYS A 313 -18.03 18.62 -5.18
N GLY A 314 -18.32 18.21 -6.42
CA GLY A 314 -17.41 18.39 -7.55
C GLY A 314 -16.25 17.39 -7.57
N ALA A 315 -16.28 16.38 -6.69
CA ALA A 315 -15.31 15.29 -6.65
C ALA A 315 -15.70 14.14 -7.59
N LYS A 316 -14.74 13.25 -7.86
CA LYS A 316 -14.82 12.16 -8.83
C LYS A 316 -14.95 10.82 -8.10
N PRO A 317 -16.15 10.18 -8.10
CA PRO A 317 -16.31 8.87 -7.49
C PRO A 317 -15.64 7.79 -8.34
N ILE A 318 -15.10 6.77 -7.67
CA ILE A 318 -14.57 5.54 -8.26
C ILE A 318 -15.10 4.38 -7.43
N LEU A 319 -15.65 3.37 -8.10
CA LEU A 319 -16.12 2.15 -7.44
C LEU A 319 -15.05 1.06 -7.58
N MET A 320 -14.81 0.30 -6.51
CA MET A 320 -13.96 -0.90 -6.58
C MET A 320 -14.69 -2.07 -5.93
N THR A 321 -14.84 -3.18 -6.66
CA THR A 321 -15.54 -4.37 -6.15
C THR A 321 -14.81 -4.96 -4.93
N PRO A 322 -15.48 -5.67 -4.00
CA PRO A 322 -14.79 -6.24 -2.84
C PRO A 322 -13.72 -7.25 -3.28
N ILE A 323 -12.56 -7.24 -2.61
CA ILE A 323 -11.54 -8.28 -2.80
C ILE A 323 -12.10 -9.67 -2.44
N VAL A 324 -11.57 -10.75 -3.02
CA VAL A 324 -12.08 -12.09 -2.71
C VAL A 324 -11.73 -12.56 -1.29
N ARG A 325 -12.59 -13.43 -0.75
CA ARG A 325 -12.25 -14.32 0.37
C ARG A 325 -11.61 -15.59 -0.18
N LYS A 326 -10.64 -16.15 0.57
CA LYS A 326 -9.88 -17.38 0.26
C LYS A 326 -10.72 -18.67 0.40
N TYR A 327 -11.93 -18.70 -0.15
CA TYR A 327 -12.81 -19.86 -0.11
C TYR A 327 -12.63 -20.68 -1.37
N PHE A 328 -11.67 -21.60 -1.35
CA PHE A 328 -11.38 -22.51 -2.45
C PHE A 328 -12.38 -23.67 -2.54
N SER A 329 -12.61 -24.12 -3.77
CA SER A 329 -13.16 -25.43 -4.11
C SER A 329 -12.36 -25.99 -5.27
N GLY A 330 -11.47 -26.94 -4.98
CA GLY A 330 -10.39 -27.29 -5.90
C GLY A 330 -9.48 -26.09 -6.10
N ASP A 331 -9.12 -25.79 -7.35
CA ASP A 331 -8.18 -24.72 -7.71
C ASP A 331 -8.85 -23.37 -7.96
N SER A 332 -10.13 -23.22 -7.58
CA SER A 332 -10.89 -22.00 -7.85
C SER A 332 -11.59 -21.43 -6.62
N ILE A 333 -11.68 -20.11 -6.56
CA ILE A 333 -12.46 -19.39 -5.55
C ILE A 333 -13.94 -19.58 -5.82
N THR A 334 -14.67 -20.05 -4.81
CA THR A 334 -16.11 -20.27 -4.84
C THR A 334 -16.91 -18.98 -5.11
N GLU A 335 -18.16 -19.12 -5.56
CA GLU A 335 -19.09 -17.97 -5.70
C GLU A 335 -19.19 -17.16 -4.41
N ARG A 336 -19.27 -17.85 -3.27
CA ARG A 336 -19.29 -17.22 -1.95
C ARG A 336 -17.99 -16.46 -1.64
N GLY A 337 -16.85 -17.00 -2.07
CA GLY A 337 -15.56 -16.31 -1.97
C GLY A 337 -15.49 -15.03 -2.79
N GLN A 338 -16.20 -15.00 -3.92
CA GLN A 338 -16.38 -13.84 -4.79
C GLN A 338 -17.55 -12.94 -4.37
N HIS A 339 -18.12 -13.10 -3.16
CA HIS A 339 -19.27 -12.32 -2.69
C HIS A 339 -20.55 -12.48 -3.52
N ASN A 340 -20.69 -13.58 -4.26
CA ASN A 340 -21.95 -13.99 -4.87
C ASN A 340 -22.68 -15.00 -3.97
N LEU A 341 -23.80 -14.55 -3.40
CA LEU A 341 -24.64 -15.31 -2.48
C LEU A 341 -25.99 -15.71 -3.10
N GLN A 342 -26.16 -15.63 -4.42
CA GLN A 342 -27.41 -16.00 -5.09
C GLN A 342 -27.80 -17.46 -4.84
N SER A 343 -26.81 -18.35 -4.82
CA SER A 343 -26.95 -19.79 -4.57
C SER A 343 -26.95 -20.15 -3.08
N SER A 344 -26.72 -19.19 -2.18
CA SER A 344 -26.58 -19.42 -0.74
C SER A 344 -27.93 -19.31 -0.01
N TYR A 345 -28.31 -20.35 0.74
CA TYR A 345 -29.52 -20.33 1.57
C TYR A 345 -29.22 -19.77 2.97
N SER A 346 -29.71 -18.55 3.25
CA SER A 346 -29.55 -17.86 4.55
C SER A 346 -30.77 -17.97 5.48
N GLY A 347 -31.86 -18.61 5.03
CA GLY A 347 -33.15 -18.60 5.73
C GLY A 347 -33.95 -17.30 5.56
N GLU A 348 -33.49 -16.37 4.72
CA GLU A 348 -34.17 -15.13 4.37
C GLU A 348 -35.18 -15.34 3.22
N ASN A 349 -36.14 -14.42 3.06
CA ASN A 349 -37.18 -14.51 2.01
C ASN A 349 -36.59 -14.41 0.60
N TYR A 350 -35.49 -13.67 0.45
CA TYR A 350 -34.75 -13.52 -0.79
C TYR A 350 -33.27 -13.84 -0.56
N PRO A 351 -32.56 -14.38 -1.56
CA PRO A 351 -31.10 -14.47 -1.49
C PRO A 351 -30.48 -13.09 -1.33
N ARG A 352 -29.35 -13.02 -0.60
CA ARG A 352 -28.61 -11.75 -0.44
C ARG A 352 -28.05 -11.19 -1.74
N GLY A 353 -27.97 -12.01 -2.79
CA GLY A 353 -27.61 -11.59 -4.13
C GLY A 353 -26.10 -11.58 -4.37
N ASP A 354 -25.70 -10.87 -5.43
CA ASP A 354 -24.33 -10.77 -5.93
C ASP A 354 -23.85 -9.32 -5.75
N TYR A 355 -22.97 -9.10 -4.76
CA TYR A 355 -22.51 -7.75 -4.39
C TYR A 355 -21.62 -7.11 -5.47
N PRO A 356 -20.63 -7.81 -6.06
CA PRO A 356 -19.91 -7.30 -7.22
C PRO A 356 -20.83 -6.93 -8.38
N ALA A 357 -21.83 -7.76 -8.69
CA ALA A 357 -22.79 -7.45 -9.76
C ALA A 357 -23.63 -6.20 -9.45
N ALA A 358 -24.07 -6.02 -8.19
CA ALA A 358 -24.78 -4.81 -7.78
C ALA A 358 -23.91 -3.55 -7.92
N MET A 359 -22.64 -3.60 -7.53
CA MET A 359 -21.73 -2.47 -7.70
C MET A 359 -21.47 -2.17 -9.18
N LYS A 360 -21.25 -3.20 -10.01
CA LYS A 360 -21.14 -3.07 -11.47
C LYS A 360 -22.37 -2.40 -12.08
N ALA A 361 -23.56 -2.75 -11.60
CA ALA A 361 -24.80 -2.13 -12.04
C ALA A 361 -24.88 -0.64 -11.65
N VAL A 362 -24.40 -0.24 -10.47
CA VAL A 362 -24.29 1.19 -10.10
C VAL A 362 -23.29 1.90 -10.99
N ALA A 363 -22.09 1.32 -11.20
CA ALA A 363 -21.07 1.90 -12.06
C ALA A 363 -21.59 2.17 -13.48
N GLN A 364 -22.29 1.19 -14.05
CA GLN A 364 -22.90 1.33 -15.36
C GLN A 364 -24.05 2.35 -15.39
N ALA A 365 -24.96 2.31 -14.41
CA ALA A 365 -26.13 3.18 -14.38
C ALA A 365 -25.76 4.66 -14.17
N TYR A 366 -24.68 4.91 -13.42
CA TYR A 366 -24.23 6.26 -13.07
C TYR A 366 -22.97 6.70 -13.80
N ASP A 367 -22.45 5.92 -14.75
CA ASP A 367 -21.23 6.25 -15.51
C ASP A 367 -20.05 6.59 -14.57
N VAL A 368 -19.71 5.63 -13.71
CA VAL A 368 -18.64 5.76 -12.71
C VAL A 368 -17.52 4.79 -13.07
N PRO A 369 -16.24 5.23 -13.08
CA PRO A 369 -15.12 4.31 -13.24
C PRO A 369 -15.18 3.16 -12.22
N LEU A 370 -14.91 1.94 -12.68
CA LEU A 370 -14.99 0.73 -11.87
C LEU A 370 -13.71 -0.09 -11.97
N VAL A 371 -13.04 -0.33 -10.86
CA VAL A 371 -11.98 -1.36 -10.79
C VAL A 371 -12.59 -2.67 -10.29
N ASP A 372 -12.49 -3.74 -11.08
CA ASP A 372 -13.04 -5.04 -10.72
C ASP A 372 -12.09 -5.87 -9.85
N LEU A 373 -11.77 -5.38 -8.65
CA LEU A 373 -10.87 -6.06 -7.73
C LEU A 373 -11.32 -7.48 -7.36
N THR A 374 -12.62 -7.82 -7.40
CA THR A 374 -13.07 -9.20 -7.24
C THR A 374 -12.42 -10.11 -8.30
N ALA A 375 -12.35 -9.68 -9.56
CA ALA A 375 -11.72 -10.46 -10.63
C ALA A 375 -10.19 -10.48 -10.51
N GLU A 376 -9.57 -9.33 -10.27
CA GLU A 376 -8.11 -9.21 -10.14
C GLU A 376 -7.58 -10.05 -8.97
N THR A 377 -8.18 -9.87 -7.79
CA THR A 377 -7.75 -10.59 -6.59
C THR A 377 -8.06 -12.07 -6.65
N LYS A 378 -9.11 -12.48 -7.38
CA LYS A 378 -9.33 -13.90 -7.68
C LYS A 378 -8.16 -14.48 -8.47
N ALA A 379 -7.72 -13.82 -9.53
CA ALA A 379 -6.61 -14.29 -10.36
C ALA A 379 -5.31 -14.42 -9.55
N ILE A 380 -5.00 -13.42 -8.73
CA ILE A 380 -3.84 -13.43 -7.83
C ILE A 380 -3.93 -14.60 -6.84
N VAL A 381 -5.06 -14.77 -6.16
CA VAL A 381 -5.18 -15.82 -5.14
C VAL A 381 -5.17 -17.22 -5.76
N GLU A 382 -5.82 -17.41 -6.91
CA GLU A 382 -5.80 -18.69 -7.64
C GLU A 382 -4.40 -19.05 -8.17
N SER A 383 -3.56 -18.07 -8.53
CA SER A 383 -2.20 -18.35 -9.00
C SER A 383 -1.26 -18.88 -7.89
N TYR A 384 -1.55 -18.56 -6.63
CA TYR A 384 -0.84 -19.11 -5.47
C TYR A 384 -1.41 -20.47 -5.04
N GLY A 385 -2.70 -20.71 -5.29
CA GLY A 385 -3.41 -21.88 -4.74
C GLY A 385 -3.64 -21.78 -3.22
N ASP A 386 -4.42 -22.72 -2.68
CA ASP A 386 -4.96 -22.60 -1.31
C ASP A 386 -3.87 -22.57 -0.21
N GLU A 387 -2.87 -23.44 -0.30
CA GLU A 387 -1.81 -23.57 0.69
C GLU A 387 -0.92 -22.32 0.73
N ALA A 388 -0.31 -21.94 -0.41
CA ALA A 388 0.57 -20.78 -0.48
C ALA A 388 -0.20 -19.46 -0.25
N ALA A 389 -1.47 -19.36 -0.65
CA ALA A 389 -2.29 -18.20 -0.31
C ALA A 389 -2.55 -18.07 1.19
N THR A 390 -2.67 -19.19 1.92
CA THR A 390 -2.79 -19.18 3.39
C THR A 390 -1.52 -18.67 4.05
N GLU A 391 -0.37 -19.08 3.52
CA GLU A 391 0.92 -18.74 4.09
C GLU A 391 1.33 -17.29 3.79
N HIS A 392 1.10 -16.82 2.57
CA HIS A 392 1.70 -15.58 2.09
C HIS A 392 0.70 -14.45 1.83
N LEU A 393 -0.57 -14.75 1.54
CA LEU A 393 -1.53 -13.73 1.12
C LEU A 393 -2.51 -13.32 2.21
N TYR A 394 -2.96 -14.26 3.06
CA TYR A 394 -3.96 -14.00 4.10
C TYR A 394 -3.39 -14.25 5.49
N ILE A 395 -3.94 -13.57 6.49
CA ILE A 395 -3.64 -13.91 7.89
C ILE A 395 -4.12 -15.34 8.15
N ALA A 396 -3.20 -16.23 8.55
CA ALA A 396 -3.43 -17.67 8.67
C ALA A 396 -4.63 -18.04 9.58
N ALA A 397 -5.00 -17.14 10.51
CA ALA A 397 -6.14 -17.32 11.39
C ALA A 397 -7.52 -17.12 10.71
N ASP A 398 -7.58 -16.58 9.48
CA ASP A 398 -8.82 -16.40 8.74
C ASP A 398 -8.67 -16.52 7.20
N SER A 399 -9.70 -16.09 6.47
CA SER A 399 -9.78 -16.16 5.00
C SER A 399 -10.21 -14.83 4.37
N THR A 400 -9.96 -13.73 5.06
CA THR A 400 -10.47 -12.38 4.74
C THR A 400 -9.36 -11.33 4.74
N HIS A 401 -8.54 -11.31 5.79
CA HIS A 401 -7.64 -10.18 6.00
C HIS A 401 -6.31 -10.42 5.29
N PRO A 402 -5.86 -9.46 4.44
CA PRO A 402 -4.58 -9.57 3.76
C PRO A 402 -3.38 -9.50 4.71
N GLN A 403 -2.30 -10.18 4.32
CA GLN A 403 -0.94 -9.85 4.76
C GLN A 403 -0.35 -8.72 3.90
N VAL A 404 0.79 -8.19 4.31
CA VAL A 404 1.53 -7.11 3.62
C VAL A 404 1.68 -7.36 2.11
N LEU A 405 2.13 -8.55 1.69
CA LEU A 405 2.28 -8.88 0.27
C LEU A 405 0.97 -8.71 -0.49
N PHE A 406 -0.10 -9.35 -0.03
CA PHE A 406 -1.36 -9.31 -0.77
C PHE A 406 -2.01 -7.94 -0.77
N ALA A 407 -1.96 -7.21 0.35
CA ALA A 407 -2.39 -5.82 0.42
C ALA A 407 -1.65 -4.94 -0.61
N THR A 408 -0.35 -5.17 -0.80
CA THR A 408 0.45 -4.48 -1.82
C THR A 408 0.05 -4.87 -3.24
N LEU A 409 -0.12 -6.15 -3.52
CA LEU A 409 -0.55 -6.64 -4.85
C LEU A 409 -1.97 -6.13 -5.21
N ILE A 410 -2.87 -6.03 -4.24
CA ILE A 410 -4.21 -5.44 -4.43
C ILE A 410 -4.09 -3.97 -4.81
N ALA A 411 -3.31 -3.19 -4.06
CA ALA A 411 -3.10 -1.76 -4.33
C ALA A 411 -2.46 -1.55 -5.72
N LYS A 412 -1.46 -2.36 -6.07
CA LYS A 412 -0.84 -2.36 -7.40
C LYS A 412 -1.88 -2.58 -8.51
N ALA A 413 -2.64 -3.68 -8.43
CA ALA A 413 -3.67 -3.99 -9.43
C ALA A 413 -4.73 -2.89 -9.54
N ALA A 414 -5.09 -2.26 -8.41
CA ALA A 414 -5.98 -1.11 -8.39
C ALA A 414 -5.40 0.07 -9.17
N VAL A 415 -4.15 0.44 -8.88
CA VAL A 415 -3.47 1.59 -9.50
C VAL A 415 -3.20 1.35 -10.98
N GLU A 416 -2.76 0.16 -11.38
CA GLU A 416 -2.58 -0.20 -12.79
C GLU A 416 -3.90 -0.02 -13.58
N THR A 417 -5.03 -0.43 -13.00
CA THR A 417 -6.34 -0.22 -13.63
C THR A 417 -6.70 1.27 -13.69
N LEU A 418 -6.45 2.04 -12.63
CA LEU A 418 -6.69 3.49 -12.63
C LEU A 418 -5.88 4.21 -13.72
N ASP A 419 -4.63 3.78 -13.93
CA ASP A 419 -3.77 4.31 -14.99
C ASP A 419 -4.33 4.01 -16.38
N THR A 420 -4.87 2.80 -16.60
CA THR A 420 -5.54 2.47 -17.88
C THR A 420 -6.76 3.34 -18.18
N TYR A 421 -7.41 3.89 -17.15
CA TYR A 421 -8.51 4.85 -17.29
C TYR A 421 -8.04 6.29 -17.48
N GLY A 422 -6.74 6.53 -17.46
CA GLY A 422 -6.14 7.86 -17.47
C GLY A 422 -6.46 8.69 -16.24
N LEU A 423 -6.75 8.03 -15.10
CA LEU A 423 -7.02 8.70 -13.84
C LEU A 423 -5.69 8.91 -13.09
N MET A 424 -5.51 10.10 -12.53
CA MET A 424 -4.34 10.44 -11.71
C MET A 424 -2.99 10.33 -12.46
N GLN A 425 -3.02 10.42 -13.79
CA GLN A 425 -1.84 10.38 -14.65
C GLN A 425 -0.80 11.45 -14.25
N GLY A 426 0.47 11.07 -14.31
CA GLY A 426 1.59 11.91 -13.92
C GLY A 426 1.86 11.96 -12.41
N HIS A 427 0.98 11.37 -11.59
CA HIS A 427 1.17 11.22 -10.14
C HIS A 427 1.37 9.77 -9.71
N ILE A 428 1.06 8.79 -10.56
CA ILE A 428 1.39 7.39 -10.31
C ILE A 428 2.90 7.19 -10.50
N VAL A 429 3.55 6.53 -9.55
CA VAL A 429 4.99 6.24 -9.57
C VAL A 429 5.23 4.73 -9.58
N GLU A 430 6.34 4.31 -10.18
CA GLU A 430 6.79 2.93 -10.06
C GLU A 430 7.19 2.64 -8.62
N ALA A 431 6.56 1.64 -8.01
CA ALA A 431 6.89 1.19 -6.68
C ALA A 431 8.04 0.19 -6.70
N SER A 432 8.81 0.14 -5.61
CA SER A 432 9.78 -0.92 -5.36
C SER A 432 9.11 -2.30 -5.39
N SER A 433 9.70 -3.23 -6.14
CA SER A 433 9.35 -4.66 -6.17
C SER A 433 9.63 -5.40 -4.85
N LEU A 434 10.07 -4.68 -3.80
CA LEU A 434 10.36 -5.22 -2.48
C LEU A 434 9.74 -4.37 -1.38
N VAL A 435 9.08 -5.05 -0.44
CA VAL A 435 8.45 -4.50 0.75
C VAL A 435 8.96 -5.25 1.98
N ALA A 436 9.24 -4.51 3.05
CA ALA A 436 9.67 -5.07 4.32
C ALA A 436 8.76 -4.63 5.46
N SER A 437 8.50 -5.52 6.40
CA SER A 437 7.77 -5.23 7.64
C SER A 437 8.53 -5.78 8.85
N PRO A 438 8.88 -4.94 9.83
CA PRO A 438 8.82 -3.47 9.80
C PRO A 438 9.70 -2.87 8.68
N GLY A 439 9.38 -1.65 8.24
CA GLY A 439 10.12 -0.96 7.17
C GLY A 439 11.50 -0.43 7.60
N GLU A 440 11.77 -0.41 8.90
CA GLU A 440 13.06 -0.08 9.50
C GLU A 440 13.27 -0.88 10.79
N LEU A 441 14.52 -1.02 11.21
CA LEU A 441 14.87 -1.63 12.50
C LEU A 441 15.80 -0.72 13.30
N ASP A 442 15.29 -0.19 14.40
CA ASP A 442 16.12 0.54 15.37
C ASP A 442 16.26 -0.23 16.68
N TRP A 443 17.49 -0.52 17.10
CA TRP A 443 17.76 -1.15 18.39
C TRP A 443 17.88 -0.16 19.55
N GLY A 444 18.00 1.14 19.28
CA GLY A 444 18.37 2.12 20.30
C GLY A 444 19.75 1.81 20.89
N ASN A 445 19.93 2.07 22.18
CA ASN A 445 21.17 1.75 22.88
C ASN A 445 21.28 0.25 23.17
N ARG A 446 22.45 -0.33 22.92
CA ARG A 446 22.81 -1.72 23.25
C ARG A 446 24.23 -1.81 23.78
N PHE A 447 24.44 -2.72 24.72
CA PHE A 447 25.79 -2.98 25.23
C PHE A 447 26.69 -3.56 24.14
N VAL A 448 27.94 -3.09 24.14
CA VAL A 448 29.01 -3.64 23.29
C VAL A 448 29.13 -5.14 23.52
N ASP A 449 29.33 -5.89 22.43
CA ASP A 449 29.46 -7.35 22.38
C ASP A 449 28.21 -8.16 22.80
N VAL A 450 27.07 -7.52 23.07
CA VAL A 450 25.81 -8.22 23.37
C VAL A 450 24.94 -8.30 22.11
N PRO A 451 24.72 -9.51 21.54
CA PRO A 451 23.89 -9.66 20.35
C PRO A 451 22.42 -9.42 20.65
N ASN A 452 21.73 -8.73 19.75
CA ASN A 452 20.29 -8.48 19.84
C ASN A 452 19.62 -8.72 18.49
N THR A 453 18.59 -9.55 18.44
CA THR A 453 17.95 -9.95 17.17
C THR A 453 16.56 -9.33 17.00
N LYS A 454 16.26 -8.84 15.79
CA LYS A 454 14.91 -8.49 15.34
C LYS A 454 14.56 -9.25 14.06
N LYS A 455 13.27 -9.34 13.77
CA LYS A 455 12.72 -10.03 12.59
C LYS A 455 12.24 -9.01 11.56
N LEU A 456 12.46 -9.31 10.28
CA LEU A 456 11.84 -8.70 9.12
C LEU A 456 11.02 -9.76 8.39
N THR A 457 9.80 -9.40 7.99
CA THR A 457 9.07 -10.09 6.94
C THR A 457 9.37 -9.37 5.63
N ILE A 458 10.01 -10.06 4.69
CA ILE A 458 10.36 -9.53 3.37
C ILE A 458 9.43 -10.14 2.35
N SER A 459 8.78 -9.28 1.56
CA SER A 459 7.93 -9.66 0.44
C SER A 459 8.46 -9.00 -0.82
N ALA A 460 8.64 -9.78 -1.88
CA ALA A 460 9.02 -9.25 -3.18
C ALA A 460 8.11 -9.81 -4.28
N PHE A 461 7.91 -9.04 -5.34
CA PHE A 461 6.99 -9.35 -6.43
C PHE A 461 7.48 -8.74 -7.75
N ASP A 462 6.92 -9.17 -8.89
CA ASP A 462 7.35 -8.79 -10.24
C ASP A 462 8.85 -9.01 -10.51
N LEU A 463 9.44 -10.02 -9.87
CA LEU A 463 10.85 -10.34 -10.04
C LEU A 463 11.08 -11.00 -11.40
N VAL A 464 12.04 -10.46 -12.14
CA VAL A 464 12.52 -10.99 -13.41
C VAL A 464 14.01 -11.28 -13.28
N PRO A 465 14.46 -12.53 -13.54
CA PRO A 465 13.70 -13.69 -14.00
C PRO A 465 12.73 -14.26 -12.94
N GLU A 466 11.68 -15.00 -13.37
CA GLU A 466 10.65 -15.57 -12.48
C GLU A 466 11.17 -16.66 -11.51
N THR A 467 12.43 -17.08 -11.63
CA THR A 467 13.08 -17.99 -10.67
C THR A 467 14.52 -17.57 -10.51
N GLY A 468 14.96 -17.45 -9.27
CA GLY A 468 16.29 -16.94 -8.96
C GLY A 468 16.53 -16.87 -7.46
N ALA A 469 17.54 -16.09 -7.08
CA ALA A 469 17.87 -15.81 -5.70
C ALA A 469 18.12 -14.31 -5.54
N VAL A 470 17.53 -13.70 -4.51
CA VAL A 470 17.82 -12.33 -4.12
C VAL A 470 19.00 -12.33 -3.16
N ASP A 471 20.04 -11.59 -3.51
CA ASP A 471 21.20 -11.33 -2.66
C ASP A 471 20.81 -10.33 -1.56
N VAL A 472 21.09 -10.68 -0.31
CA VAL A 472 20.84 -9.82 0.85
C VAL A 472 22.15 -9.51 1.54
N THR A 473 22.44 -8.24 1.78
CA THR A 473 23.68 -7.79 2.44
C THR A 473 23.38 -6.88 3.61
N ALA A 474 24.00 -7.11 4.76
CA ALA A 474 23.91 -6.26 5.94
C ALA A 474 25.14 -5.33 6.06
N PRO A 475 24.96 -4.13 6.64
CA PRO A 475 26.06 -3.21 6.92
C PRO A 475 26.87 -3.65 8.15
N ASP A 476 28.03 -3.02 8.37
CA ASP A 476 28.90 -3.29 9.53
C ASP A 476 28.14 -3.18 10.86
N GLY A 477 28.35 -4.15 11.75
CA GLY A 477 27.66 -4.26 13.04
C GLY A 477 26.35 -5.05 12.99
N PHE A 478 25.87 -5.42 11.80
CA PHE A 478 24.65 -6.20 11.60
C PHE A 478 24.93 -7.51 10.87
N LEU A 479 24.23 -8.57 11.26
CA LEU A 479 24.33 -9.90 10.67
C LEU A 479 22.95 -10.47 10.38
N LEU A 480 22.88 -11.43 9.45
CA LEU A 480 21.68 -12.00 8.88
C LEU A 480 21.59 -13.51 9.14
N SER A 481 20.36 -13.99 9.28
CA SER A 481 20.00 -15.40 9.42
C SER A 481 18.54 -15.65 8.97
N ASP A 482 18.23 -16.89 8.57
CA ASP A 482 16.87 -17.36 8.30
C ASP A 482 16.12 -17.81 9.58
N SER A 483 16.83 -17.91 10.71
CA SER A 483 16.31 -18.33 12.01
C SER A 483 16.77 -17.42 13.14
N ALA A 484 15.85 -17.14 14.07
CA ALA A 484 16.10 -16.34 15.28
C ALA A 484 17.17 -16.95 16.20
N ASP A 485 17.19 -18.29 16.27
CA ASP A 485 18.05 -19.08 17.16
C ASP A 485 19.26 -19.69 16.43
N SER A 486 19.59 -19.14 15.25
CA SER A 486 20.71 -19.66 14.47
C SER A 486 22.04 -19.52 15.22
N GLU A 487 22.86 -20.56 15.15
CA GLU A 487 24.27 -20.49 15.56
C GLU A 487 25.16 -19.86 14.47
N VAL A 488 24.61 -19.66 13.26
CA VAL A 488 25.31 -19.18 12.07
C VAL A 488 24.72 -17.83 11.65
N TRP A 489 25.54 -16.78 11.78
CA TRP A 489 25.21 -15.42 11.40
C TRP A 489 26.22 -14.92 10.36
N SER A 490 25.76 -14.16 9.38
CA SER A 490 26.61 -13.72 8.26
C SER A 490 26.26 -12.30 7.81
N SER A 491 27.22 -11.58 7.21
CA SER A 491 26.95 -10.26 6.63
C SER A 491 26.17 -10.33 5.30
N SER A 492 25.95 -11.53 4.77
CA SER A 492 25.26 -11.73 3.49
C SER A 492 24.59 -13.10 3.42
N THR A 493 23.39 -13.16 2.86
CA THR A 493 22.65 -14.40 2.57
C THR A 493 21.91 -14.29 1.24
N THR A 494 21.24 -15.36 0.82
CA THR A 494 20.37 -15.37 -0.36
C THR A 494 18.96 -15.81 0.01
N ILE A 495 17.96 -15.28 -0.70
CA ILE A 495 16.56 -15.72 -0.60
C ILE A 495 16.15 -16.27 -1.97
N ASP A 496 15.94 -17.58 -2.03
CA ASP A 496 15.46 -18.24 -3.25
C ASP A 496 13.98 -17.94 -3.49
N PHE A 497 13.60 -17.80 -4.77
CA PHE A 497 12.21 -17.57 -5.15
C PHE A 497 11.84 -18.26 -6.47
N THR A 498 10.54 -18.46 -6.64
CA THR A 498 9.90 -18.97 -7.87
C THR A 498 8.68 -18.11 -8.20
N ASN A 499 8.18 -18.19 -9.43
CA ASN A 499 7.04 -17.39 -9.93
C ASN A 499 7.20 -15.87 -9.78
N GLY A 500 8.43 -15.36 -9.79
CA GLY A 500 8.70 -13.92 -9.72
C GLY A 500 8.31 -13.26 -8.39
N ALA A 501 8.09 -14.02 -7.32
CA ALA A 501 7.67 -13.46 -6.03
C ALA A 501 8.06 -14.35 -4.85
N PHE A 502 8.17 -13.77 -3.66
CA PHE A 502 8.29 -14.52 -2.41
C PHE A 502 7.79 -13.69 -1.21
N THR A 503 7.47 -14.38 -0.12
CA THR A 503 7.41 -13.79 1.22
C THR A 503 8.17 -14.69 2.18
N THR A 504 9.11 -14.14 2.94
CA THR A 504 9.90 -14.89 3.92
C THR A 504 10.23 -14.06 5.16
N ASN A 505 10.66 -14.72 6.22
CA ASN A 505 11.24 -14.06 7.38
C ASN A 505 12.77 -13.99 7.24
N LEU A 506 13.33 -12.85 7.61
CA LEU A 506 14.77 -12.61 7.73
C LEU A 506 15.03 -12.07 9.14
N TYR A 507 16.01 -12.65 9.83
CA TYR A 507 16.42 -12.20 11.15
C TYR A 507 17.70 -11.38 11.03
N VAL A 508 17.69 -10.20 11.66
CA VAL A 508 18.83 -9.29 11.69
C VAL A 508 19.32 -9.24 13.14
N GLN A 509 20.59 -9.53 13.36
CA GLN A 509 21.26 -9.39 14.64
C GLN A 509 22.12 -8.14 14.63
N PHE A 510 21.97 -7.30 15.65
CA PHE A 510 22.86 -6.17 15.92
C PHE A 510 23.82 -6.54 17.06
N THR A 511 25.11 -6.39 16.80
CA THR A 511 26.18 -6.55 17.81
C THR A 511 27.15 -5.39 17.66
N ALA A 512 27.04 -4.41 18.57
CA ALA A 512 27.95 -3.28 18.58
C ALA A 512 29.36 -3.74 18.96
N ALA A 513 30.34 -3.49 18.09
CA ALA A 513 31.75 -3.83 18.34
C ALA A 513 32.49 -2.78 19.21
N SER A 514 31.88 -1.61 19.42
CA SER A 514 32.44 -0.50 20.18
C SER A 514 31.38 0.56 20.47
N GLU A 515 31.69 1.48 21.38
CA GLU A 515 30.85 2.62 21.78
C GLU A 515 30.73 3.67 20.69
N GLN A 516 29.75 3.51 19.80
CA GLN A 516 29.45 4.44 18.72
C GLN A 516 28.06 4.18 18.14
N PRO A 517 27.45 5.15 17.43
CA PRO A 517 26.29 4.89 16.60
C PRO A 517 26.65 4.02 15.38
N TYR A 518 25.74 3.13 15.03
CA TYR A 518 25.75 2.29 13.82
C TYR A 518 24.49 2.62 13.02
N THR A 519 24.67 2.91 11.74
CA THR A 519 23.57 3.17 10.81
C THR A 519 23.92 2.58 9.46
N GLY A 520 22.95 1.99 8.78
CA GLY A 520 23.13 1.51 7.42
C GLY A 520 21.85 0.93 6.85
N GLU A 521 21.99 0.14 5.78
CA GLU A 521 20.88 -0.48 5.08
C GLU A 521 21.15 -1.98 4.88
N VAL A 522 20.20 -2.82 5.31
CA VAL A 522 20.11 -4.18 4.77
C VAL A 522 19.62 -4.05 3.34
N SER A 523 20.47 -4.40 2.37
CA SER A 523 20.23 -4.19 0.95
C SER A 523 19.84 -5.49 0.25
N PHE A 524 18.90 -5.40 -0.69
CA PHE A 524 18.38 -6.50 -1.48
C PHE A 524 18.68 -6.27 -2.96
N ALA A 525 19.27 -7.24 -3.64
CA ALA A 525 19.62 -7.13 -5.04
C ALA A 525 19.28 -8.42 -5.81
N LEU A 526 18.90 -8.28 -7.08
CA LEU A 526 18.69 -9.38 -8.01
C LEU A 526 19.57 -9.15 -9.23
N GLU A 527 20.44 -10.13 -9.53
CA GLU A 527 21.41 -10.05 -10.64
C GLU A 527 22.27 -8.76 -10.61
N GLY A 528 22.55 -8.24 -9.42
CA GLY A 528 23.32 -7.01 -9.20
C GLY A 528 22.52 -5.71 -9.28
N ALA A 529 21.24 -5.74 -9.64
CA ALA A 529 20.33 -4.59 -9.58
C ALA A 529 19.71 -4.46 -8.19
N LYS A 530 19.71 -3.23 -7.61
CA LYS A 530 19.08 -2.98 -6.31
C LYS A 530 17.56 -3.13 -6.43
N LEU A 531 16.98 -4.03 -5.64
CA LEU A 531 15.52 -4.17 -5.50
C LEU A 531 14.97 -3.24 -4.42
N GLY A 532 15.71 -3.09 -3.31
CA GLY A 532 15.27 -2.28 -2.18
C GLY A 532 16.26 -2.32 -1.01
N SER A 533 15.91 -1.64 0.08
CA SER A 533 16.67 -1.65 1.32
C SER A 533 15.77 -1.47 2.54
N VAL A 534 16.26 -1.93 3.70
CA VAL A 534 15.66 -1.69 5.01
C VAL A 534 16.67 -0.94 5.86
N ALA A 535 16.29 0.22 6.38
CA ALA A 535 17.14 1.00 7.28
C ALA A 535 17.36 0.25 8.59
N VAL A 536 18.61 0.21 9.06
CA VAL A 536 18.99 -0.38 10.34
C VAL A 536 19.82 0.60 11.16
N SER A 537 19.52 0.69 12.45
CA SER A 537 20.25 1.56 13.38
C SER A 537 20.38 0.98 14.78
N GLY A 538 21.41 1.42 15.49
CA GLY A 538 21.61 1.12 16.90
C GLY A 538 22.83 1.88 17.43
N THR A 539 22.95 2.00 18.74
CA THR A 539 24.10 2.65 19.38
C THR A 539 24.76 1.70 20.35
N GLY A 540 26.04 1.42 20.14
CA GLY A 540 26.86 0.72 21.12
C GLY A 540 27.14 1.61 22.32
N VAL A 541 26.92 1.09 23.52
CA VAL A 541 27.26 1.76 24.79
C VAL A 541 28.05 0.81 25.68
N ALA A 542 28.94 1.34 26.52
CA ALA A 542 29.62 0.53 27.53
C ALA A 542 28.70 0.20 28.70
N ALA A 543 28.97 -0.92 29.36
CA ALA A 543 28.33 -1.33 30.61
C ALA A 543 28.60 -0.37 31.79
N GLY A 544 29.59 0.53 31.67
CA GLY A 544 30.02 1.42 32.74
C GLY A 544 30.75 0.70 33.88
N GLU A 545 31.18 1.45 34.89
CA GLU A 545 31.65 0.91 36.17
C GLU A 545 30.57 1.17 37.23
N GLY A 546 30.29 0.19 38.10
CA GLY A 546 29.31 0.39 39.17
C GLY A 546 29.05 -0.86 40.00
N VAL A 547 28.00 -0.79 40.82
CA VAL A 547 27.56 -1.88 41.70
C VAL A 547 26.50 -2.71 41.01
N ALA A 548 26.79 -3.99 40.77
CA ALA A 548 25.80 -4.95 40.29
C ALA A 548 24.54 -4.87 41.18
N SER A 549 23.40 -4.56 40.57
CA SER A 549 22.13 -4.35 41.26
C SER A 549 21.05 -5.15 40.55
N TYR A 550 20.13 -5.73 41.31
CA TYR A 550 19.02 -6.47 40.74
C TYR A 550 17.82 -6.57 41.67
N SER A 551 16.66 -6.87 41.08
CA SER A 551 15.47 -7.35 41.79
C SER A 551 14.98 -8.64 41.13
N SER A 552 14.66 -9.65 41.93
CA SER A 552 14.08 -10.94 41.51
C SER A 552 12.79 -11.21 42.27
N TRP A 553 11.74 -11.67 41.59
CA TRP A 553 10.42 -11.93 42.17
C TRP A 553 10.13 -13.43 42.24
N PHE A 554 9.83 -13.91 43.44
CA PHE A 554 9.57 -15.32 43.75
C PHE A 554 8.14 -15.56 44.24
N THR A 555 7.66 -16.79 44.09
CA THR A 555 6.33 -17.19 44.56
C THR A 555 6.25 -17.16 46.08
N GLU A 556 5.28 -16.41 46.62
CA GLU A 556 4.95 -16.43 48.05
C GLU A 556 3.42 -16.50 48.21
N GLY A 557 2.92 -17.65 48.69
CA GLY A 557 1.47 -17.89 48.73
C GLY A 557 0.86 -17.80 47.33
N SER A 558 -0.09 -16.89 47.12
CA SER A 558 -0.70 -16.63 45.80
C SER A 558 -0.19 -15.35 45.12
N SER A 559 0.86 -14.72 45.65
CA SER A 559 1.50 -13.51 45.11
C SER A 559 2.94 -13.80 44.64
N VAL A 560 3.56 -12.80 44.01
CA VAL A 560 4.99 -12.82 43.66
C VAL A 560 5.68 -11.66 44.36
N THR A 561 6.68 -11.94 45.20
CA THR A 561 7.33 -10.97 46.09
C THR A 561 8.81 -10.80 45.74
N PRO A 562 9.37 -9.58 45.79
CA PRO A 562 10.74 -9.32 45.38
C PRO A 562 11.78 -9.63 46.46
N ILE A 563 12.98 -9.95 46.00
CA ILE A 563 14.25 -9.78 46.71
C ILE A 563 15.08 -8.83 45.87
N SER A 564 15.69 -7.82 46.49
CA SER A 564 16.59 -6.88 45.81
C SER A 564 17.98 -6.91 46.43
N ASP A 565 19.00 -6.68 45.60
CA ASP A 565 20.40 -6.51 46.00
C ASP A 565 21.03 -5.34 45.22
N GLY A 566 22.05 -4.70 45.80
CA GLY A 566 22.65 -3.48 45.27
C GLY A 566 21.88 -2.20 45.63
N LEU A 567 21.89 -1.20 44.74
CA LEU A 567 21.31 0.13 44.98
C LEU A 567 19.93 0.30 44.35
N VAL A 568 19.10 -0.73 44.45
CA VAL A 568 17.73 -0.76 43.92
C VAL A 568 16.75 -1.30 44.95
N SER A 569 15.49 -0.93 44.83
CA SER A 569 14.40 -1.54 45.60
C SER A 569 13.21 -1.90 44.71
N ALA A 570 12.41 -2.84 45.19
CA ALA A 570 11.22 -3.31 44.48
C ALA A 570 10.07 -3.58 45.46
N GLY A 571 8.84 -3.45 44.96
CA GLY A 571 7.63 -3.88 45.65
C GLY A 571 7.06 -5.18 45.08
N ASP A 572 6.04 -5.72 45.75
CA ASP A 572 5.29 -6.89 45.30
C ASP A 572 4.74 -6.69 43.87
N ALA A 573 4.66 -7.79 43.12
CA ALA A 573 4.08 -7.74 41.78
C ALA A 573 2.59 -7.38 41.84
N LEU A 574 2.17 -6.45 40.99
CA LEU A 574 0.78 -5.99 40.90
C LEU A 574 0.05 -6.76 39.79
N ALA A 575 -1.04 -7.44 40.13
CA ALA A 575 -1.94 -8.07 39.16
C ALA A 575 -3.15 -7.17 38.88
N SER A 576 -3.26 -6.62 37.66
CA SER A 576 -4.42 -5.85 37.19
C SER A 576 -5.33 -6.74 36.36
N ASN A 577 -6.61 -6.85 36.77
CA ASN A 577 -7.63 -7.67 36.08
C ASN A 577 -7.20 -9.11 35.77
N LEU A 578 -6.30 -9.66 36.58
CA LEU A 578 -5.90 -11.07 36.56
C LEU A 578 -6.38 -11.74 37.84
N VAL A 579 -6.82 -12.98 37.71
CA VAL A 579 -7.23 -13.81 38.83
C VAL A 579 -6.09 -14.73 39.22
N ALA A 580 -5.59 -14.59 40.46
CA ALA A 580 -4.59 -15.49 41.01
C ALA A 580 -5.18 -16.91 41.18
N GLY A 581 -4.42 -17.92 40.77
CA GLY A 581 -4.71 -19.32 41.03
C GLY A 581 -3.92 -19.85 42.22
N ASN A 582 -4.21 -21.10 42.61
CA ASN A 582 -3.31 -21.83 43.51
C ASN A 582 -1.95 -22.01 42.83
N THR A 583 -0.88 -22.03 43.62
CA THR A 583 0.46 -22.38 43.13
C THR A 583 0.48 -23.77 42.50
N LYS A 584 1.51 -24.02 41.69
CA LYS A 584 1.77 -25.33 41.10
C LYS A 584 3.25 -25.66 41.25
N THR A 585 3.58 -26.92 41.51
CA THR A 585 4.96 -27.38 41.42
C THR A 585 5.28 -27.69 39.98
N LEU A 586 6.26 -26.99 39.41
CA LEU A 586 6.79 -27.22 38.06
C LEU A 586 8.32 -27.30 38.12
N ALA A 587 8.93 -28.02 37.20
CA ALA A 587 10.39 -28.06 37.08
C ALA A 587 10.90 -26.75 36.48
N VAL A 588 11.81 -26.08 37.18
CA VAL A 588 12.60 -24.93 36.72
C VAL A 588 14.05 -25.38 36.76
N ASP A 589 14.74 -25.42 35.61
CA ASP A 589 16.10 -25.97 35.47
C ASP A 589 16.30 -27.34 36.15
N GLY A 590 15.30 -28.21 36.00
CA GLY A 590 15.31 -29.56 36.56
C GLY A 590 15.05 -29.65 38.07
N GLN A 591 14.73 -28.53 38.74
CA GLN A 591 14.35 -28.50 40.16
C GLN A 591 12.85 -28.26 40.33
N ASP A 592 12.21 -29.07 41.18
CA ASP A 592 10.80 -28.91 41.54
C ASP A 592 10.60 -27.60 42.31
N THR A 593 9.88 -26.67 41.68
CA THR A 593 9.74 -25.29 42.14
C THR A 593 8.26 -24.91 42.24
N SER A 594 7.87 -24.25 43.34
CA SER A 594 6.52 -23.71 43.48
C SER A 594 6.39 -22.42 42.68
N VAL A 595 5.52 -22.42 41.67
CA VAL A 595 5.31 -21.28 40.76
C VAL A 595 3.95 -20.62 41.00
N ALA A 596 3.92 -19.29 40.87
CA ALA A 596 2.70 -18.49 40.91
C ALA A 596 1.94 -18.66 39.58
N ARG A 597 0.60 -18.53 39.63
CA ARG A 597 -0.25 -18.68 38.46
C ARG A 597 -1.32 -17.61 38.41
N TYR A 598 -1.49 -17.00 37.24
CA TYR A 598 -2.48 -15.95 36.98
C TYR A 598 -3.30 -16.30 35.74
N ARG A 599 -4.60 -16.00 35.75
CA ARG A 599 -5.47 -16.20 34.59
C ARG A 599 -6.27 -14.96 34.25
N VAL A 600 -6.65 -14.86 32.99
CA VAL A 600 -7.70 -13.95 32.53
C VAL A 600 -9.06 -14.63 32.69
N GLU A 601 -10.09 -13.87 33.04
CA GLU A 601 -11.48 -14.32 33.04
C GLU A 601 -12.37 -13.36 32.23
N GLY A 602 -13.44 -13.89 31.64
CA GLY A 602 -14.44 -13.11 30.91
C GLY A 602 -14.46 -13.39 29.40
N PRO A 603 -15.50 -12.89 28.70
CA PRO A 603 -15.72 -13.17 27.27
C PRO A 603 -14.64 -12.56 26.35
N GLU A 604 -13.89 -11.57 26.84
CA GLU A 604 -12.86 -10.86 26.06
C GLU A 604 -11.44 -11.45 26.25
N MET A 605 -11.32 -12.63 26.86
CA MET A 605 -10.02 -13.26 27.17
C MET A 605 -9.23 -13.78 25.97
N VAL A 606 -9.82 -13.73 24.77
CA VAL A 606 -9.25 -14.29 23.52
C VAL A 606 -8.17 -13.44 22.88
N ALA A 607 -7.99 -12.20 23.34
CA ALA A 607 -7.01 -11.26 22.82
C ALA A 607 -6.30 -10.52 23.96
N ARG A 608 -5.13 -9.96 23.65
CA ARG A 608 -4.39 -9.04 24.52
C ARG A 608 -5.26 -7.83 24.91
N SER A 609 -5.06 -7.31 26.12
CA SER A 609 -5.65 -6.04 26.58
C SER A 609 -4.68 -5.32 27.51
N ASP A 610 -4.64 -3.99 27.42
CA ASP A 610 -3.72 -3.13 28.17
C ASP A 610 -4.07 -3.02 29.67
N ASP A 611 -5.29 -3.41 30.06
CA ASP A 611 -5.75 -3.39 31.45
C ASP A 611 -5.53 -4.72 32.18
N ARG A 612 -5.04 -5.76 31.48
CA ARG A 612 -4.81 -7.11 32.01
C ARG A 612 -3.34 -7.45 32.02
N TYR A 613 -2.70 -7.28 33.18
CA TYR A 613 -1.26 -7.49 33.29
C TYR A 613 -0.79 -7.88 34.68
N LEU A 614 0.39 -8.48 34.72
CA LEU A 614 1.22 -8.60 35.92
C LEU A 614 2.37 -7.61 35.80
N GLN A 615 2.48 -6.67 36.74
CA GLN A 615 3.48 -5.61 36.74
C GLN A 615 4.55 -5.84 37.82
N PHE A 616 5.80 -5.66 37.43
CA PHE A 616 6.99 -5.61 38.26
C PHE A 616 7.55 -4.18 38.24
N SER A 617 8.17 -3.75 39.32
CA SER A 617 8.68 -2.38 39.43
C SER A 617 9.96 -2.35 40.23
N VAL A 618 11.01 -1.78 39.64
CA VAL A 618 12.30 -1.58 40.30
C VAL A 618 12.63 -0.09 40.31
N THR A 619 12.92 0.44 41.49
CA THR A 619 13.28 1.84 41.73
C THR A 619 14.77 1.94 41.95
N ALA A 620 15.42 2.85 41.23
CA ALA A 620 16.81 3.18 41.47
C ALA A 620 16.91 4.04 42.73
N GLU A 621 17.75 3.66 43.70
CA GLU A 621 17.78 4.36 44.99
C GLU A 621 18.58 5.67 44.91
N SER A 622 19.92 5.56 44.91
CA SER A 622 20.82 6.70 45.09
C SER A 622 21.71 7.02 43.89
N GLN A 623 21.72 6.14 42.89
CA GLN A 623 22.49 6.26 41.65
C GLN A 623 21.62 5.83 40.48
N THR A 624 22.03 6.17 39.26
CA THR A 624 21.35 5.69 38.05
C THR A 624 21.51 4.18 37.96
N PHE A 625 20.41 3.45 37.78
CA PHE A 625 20.41 2.02 37.53
C PHE A 625 20.32 1.78 36.03
N TYR A 626 21.42 1.34 35.43
CA TYR A 626 21.50 0.96 34.02
C TYR A 626 21.10 -0.51 33.88
N VAL A 627 19.83 -0.72 33.54
CA VAL A 627 19.25 -2.07 33.38
C VAL A 627 19.82 -2.71 32.12
N ASP A 628 20.33 -3.94 32.27
CA ASP A 628 20.91 -4.73 31.19
C ASP A 628 20.09 -5.94 30.79
N THR A 629 19.30 -6.49 31.71
CA THR A 629 18.56 -7.73 31.46
C THR A 629 17.21 -7.67 32.14
N ILE A 630 16.18 -8.06 31.41
CA ILE A 630 14.86 -8.39 31.94
C ILE A 630 14.60 -9.85 31.60
N SER A 631 14.30 -10.68 32.60
CA SER A 631 14.02 -12.09 32.38
C SER A 631 12.90 -12.62 33.27
N ALA A 632 12.33 -13.77 32.89
CA ALA A 632 11.39 -14.53 33.71
C ALA A 632 11.30 -15.97 33.21
N TYR A 633 11.14 -16.93 34.10
CA TYR A 633 10.66 -18.25 33.69
C TYR A 633 9.15 -18.21 33.51
N LEU A 634 8.69 -18.60 32.32
CA LEU A 634 7.29 -18.54 31.94
C LEU A 634 6.82 -19.87 31.31
N THR A 635 5.55 -20.20 31.55
CA THR A 635 4.83 -21.24 30.82
C THR A 635 3.32 -20.99 30.89
N SER A 636 2.56 -21.70 30.08
CA SER A 636 1.13 -21.89 30.32
C SER A 636 0.89 -23.08 31.25
N SER A 637 -0.22 -23.06 32.00
CA SER A 637 -0.67 -24.17 32.83
C SER A 637 -2.15 -24.44 32.63
N GLY A 638 -2.51 -25.72 32.54
CA GLY A 638 -3.87 -26.17 32.21
C GLY A 638 -4.14 -26.27 30.70
N GLY A 639 -3.15 -26.06 29.84
CA GLY A 639 -3.22 -26.10 28.37
C GLY A 639 -2.20 -25.16 27.74
N SER A 640 -1.96 -25.25 26.43
CA SER A 640 -0.94 -24.48 25.67
C SER A 640 -1.46 -23.20 25.02
N THR A 641 -2.69 -22.81 25.31
CA THR A 641 -3.40 -21.73 24.59
C THR A 641 -3.20 -20.34 25.20
N VAL A 642 -2.44 -20.25 26.30
CA VAL A 642 -2.05 -18.96 26.86
C VAL A 642 -0.96 -18.37 26.00
N GLN A 643 -1.10 -17.08 25.72
CA GLN A 643 -0.06 -16.26 25.10
C GLN A 643 0.24 -15.07 25.99
N ALA A 644 1.40 -14.44 25.81
CA ALA A 644 1.76 -13.24 26.55
C ALA A 644 2.67 -12.31 25.75
N ASP A 645 2.54 -11.01 26.01
CA ASP A 645 3.51 -9.99 25.63
C ASP A 645 4.19 -9.42 26.88
N ILE A 646 5.44 -8.98 26.74
CA ILE A 646 6.24 -8.35 27.79
C ILE A 646 6.69 -6.99 27.30
N GLU A 647 6.45 -5.97 28.13
CA GLU A 647 6.80 -4.59 27.82
C GLU A 647 7.39 -3.91 29.06
N TYR A 648 8.14 -2.83 28.86
CA TYR A 648 8.57 -1.95 29.94
C TYR A 648 8.28 -0.48 29.65
N SER A 649 8.20 0.34 30.70
CA SER A 649 8.10 1.80 30.60
C SER A 649 8.74 2.45 31.82
N LEU A 650 9.28 3.66 31.65
CA LEU A 650 9.71 4.53 32.75
C LEU A 650 8.56 5.39 33.29
N SER A 651 7.41 5.40 32.61
CA SER A 651 6.21 6.12 33.04
C SER A 651 5.32 5.22 33.88
N SER A 652 4.85 5.72 35.02
CA SER A 652 3.98 4.97 35.94
C SER A 652 2.57 4.70 35.40
N ASP A 653 2.10 5.54 34.48
CA ASP A 653 0.88 5.29 33.70
C ASP A 653 1.10 4.32 32.53
N PHE A 654 2.36 3.90 32.33
CA PHE A 654 2.81 3.02 31.25
C PHE A 654 2.61 3.64 29.86
N SER A 655 2.64 4.97 29.77
CA SER A 655 2.75 5.68 28.49
C SER A 655 4.07 5.34 27.80
N ASN A 656 4.05 5.28 26.46
CA ASN A 656 5.20 4.98 25.59
C ASN A 656 5.97 3.68 25.97
N PRO A 657 5.29 2.53 26.07
CA PRO A 657 5.96 1.29 26.43
C PRO A 657 6.89 0.79 25.32
N VAL A 658 7.94 0.08 25.71
CA VAL A 658 8.84 -0.65 24.81
C VAL A 658 8.54 -2.13 24.93
N LYS A 659 8.13 -2.74 23.82
CA LYS A 659 7.86 -4.18 23.73
C LYS A 659 9.14 -4.98 23.59
N LEU A 660 9.29 -6.03 24.39
CA LEU A 660 10.50 -6.87 24.45
C LEU A 660 10.48 -8.03 23.46
N ASN A 661 9.33 -8.66 23.27
CA ASN A 661 9.15 -9.77 22.33
C ASN A 661 8.56 -9.27 21.01
N SER A 662 9.15 -9.68 19.88
CA SER A 662 8.64 -9.36 18.54
C SER A 662 7.31 -10.04 18.24
N GLU A 663 7.17 -11.30 18.67
CA GLU A 663 5.97 -12.11 18.52
C GLU A 663 5.40 -12.50 19.87
N ALA A 664 4.07 -12.65 19.95
CA ALA A 664 3.38 -13.12 21.15
C ALA A 664 3.99 -14.45 21.65
N LEU A 665 4.41 -14.46 22.92
CA LEU A 665 4.97 -15.65 23.53
C LEU A 665 3.93 -16.75 23.57
N SER A 666 4.31 -17.94 23.11
CA SER A 666 3.51 -19.16 23.19
C SER A 666 4.26 -20.20 23.99
N PHE A 667 3.53 -21.10 24.65
CA PHE A 667 4.12 -22.00 25.63
C PHE A 667 3.72 -23.46 25.41
N THR A 668 4.70 -24.35 25.57
CA THR A 668 4.40 -25.76 25.85
C THR A 668 3.88 -25.87 27.27
N SER A 669 2.66 -26.40 27.43
CA SER A 669 2.00 -26.46 28.75
C SER A 669 2.90 -27.11 29.80
N ASP A 670 2.95 -26.47 30.97
CA ASP A 670 3.70 -26.88 32.16
C ASP A 670 5.21 -27.08 31.95
N THR A 671 5.80 -26.47 30.91
CA THR A 671 7.23 -26.50 30.63
C THR A 671 7.82 -25.11 30.83
N MET A 672 8.38 -24.86 32.02
CA MET A 672 8.99 -23.55 32.34
C MET A 672 10.14 -23.27 31.38
N THR A 673 10.08 -22.14 30.69
CA THR A 673 11.13 -21.70 29.78
C THR A 673 11.62 -20.33 30.24
N LEU A 674 12.93 -20.15 30.36
CA LEU A 674 13.51 -18.83 30.60
C LEU A 674 13.29 -17.95 29.38
N LYS A 675 12.69 -16.79 29.58
CA LYS A 675 12.62 -15.70 28.60
C LYS A 675 13.51 -14.60 29.11
N GLU A 676 14.52 -14.25 28.33
CA GLU A 676 15.56 -13.30 28.70
C GLU A 676 15.75 -12.30 27.57
N TYR A 677 15.83 -11.02 27.93
CA TYR A 677 15.95 -9.91 27.00
C TYR A 677 17.08 -9.00 27.46
N GLY A 678 18.09 -8.84 26.61
CA GLY A 678 19.07 -7.78 26.75
C GLY A 678 18.40 -6.42 26.49
N VAL A 679 18.59 -5.47 27.40
CA VAL A 679 18.07 -4.11 27.32
C VAL A 679 19.17 -3.10 27.68
N THR A 680 18.90 -1.82 27.47
CA THR A 680 19.75 -0.74 27.97
C THR A 680 18.86 0.39 28.40
N VAL A 681 18.45 0.38 29.68
CA VAL A 681 17.50 1.35 30.24
C VAL A 681 18.15 2.10 31.40
N PRO A 682 18.45 3.40 31.26
CA PRO A 682 18.89 4.21 32.39
C PRO A 682 17.67 4.60 33.24
N VAL A 683 17.67 4.17 34.50
CA VAL A 683 16.67 4.57 35.50
C VAL A 683 17.34 5.56 36.46
N SER A 684 17.02 6.85 36.37
CA SER A 684 17.63 7.88 37.21
C SER A 684 17.41 7.60 38.70
N ALA A 685 18.30 8.06 39.57
CA ALA A 685 18.11 7.95 41.01
C ALA A 685 16.74 8.55 41.43
N GLY A 686 15.93 7.74 42.11
CA GLY A 686 14.56 8.06 42.53
C GLY A 686 13.47 7.68 41.52
N ASP A 687 13.82 7.36 40.27
CA ASP A 687 12.87 6.92 39.24
C ASP A 687 12.65 5.40 39.29
N THR A 688 11.58 4.95 38.62
CA THR A 688 11.14 3.55 38.61
C THR A 688 11.02 3.04 37.17
N LEU A 689 11.55 1.84 36.92
CA LEU A 689 11.22 1.05 35.73
C LEU A 689 10.04 0.15 36.04
N TYR A 690 9.04 0.15 35.16
CA TYR A 690 7.87 -0.71 35.20
C TYR A 690 7.98 -1.76 34.10
N VAL A 691 7.80 -3.05 34.44
CA VAL A 691 7.74 -4.15 33.47
C VAL A 691 6.37 -4.81 33.59
N ARG A 692 5.64 -4.96 32.49
CA ARG A 692 4.32 -5.61 32.45
C ARG A 692 4.35 -6.85 31.57
N ILE A 693 3.73 -7.92 32.05
CA ILE A 693 3.42 -9.11 31.28
C ILE A 693 1.91 -9.15 31.04
N PHE A 694 1.48 -9.17 29.79
CA PHE A 694 0.09 -9.10 29.34
C PHE A 694 -0.38 -10.46 28.82
N PRO A 695 -0.98 -11.33 29.66
CA PRO A 695 -1.45 -12.63 29.21
C PRO A 695 -2.84 -12.57 28.56
N TRP A 696 -3.09 -13.46 27.59
CA TRP A 696 -4.44 -13.79 27.11
C TRP A 696 -4.55 -15.28 26.78
N ASN A 697 -5.76 -15.78 26.54
CA ASN A 697 -6.01 -17.17 26.17
C ASN A 697 -6.70 -17.23 24.80
N SER A 698 -5.94 -17.55 23.76
CA SER A 698 -6.42 -17.58 22.38
C SER A 698 -7.60 -18.54 22.14
N ALA A 699 -7.80 -19.54 23.00
CA ALA A 699 -8.89 -20.51 22.87
C ALA A 699 -10.22 -20.09 23.53
N GLY A 700 -10.26 -18.99 24.29
CA GLY A 700 -11.49 -18.46 24.89
C GLY A 700 -12.16 -19.35 25.94
N ASN A 701 -11.46 -20.38 26.42
CA ASN A 701 -11.93 -21.28 27.47
C ASN A 701 -11.35 -20.91 28.84
N THR A 702 -11.99 -21.34 29.92
CA THR A 702 -11.51 -21.01 31.28
C THR A 702 -10.47 -22.03 31.78
N GLY A 703 -9.80 -21.70 32.90
CA GLY A 703 -8.88 -22.61 33.57
C GLY A 703 -7.48 -22.72 32.95
N LYS A 704 -7.11 -21.76 32.10
CA LYS A 704 -5.76 -21.60 31.56
C LYS A 704 -5.02 -20.50 32.30
N TYR A 705 -3.79 -20.74 32.70
CA TYR A 705 -3.00 -19.83 33.52
C TYR A 705 -1.67 -19.52 32.87
N LEU A 706 -1.20 -18.27 32.97
CA LEU A 706 0.21 -17.95 32.89
C LEU A 706 0.85 -18.38 34.22
N ALA A 707 1.86 -19.22 34.15
CA ALA A 707 2.68 -19.58 35.30
C ALA A 707 4.04 -18.87 35.19
N ILE A 708 4.52 -18.36 36.32
CA ILE A 708 5.68 -17.47 36.37
C ILE A 708 6.56 -17.76 37.59
N TYR A 709 7.86 -17.64 37.41
CA TYR A 709 8.87 -17.74 38.46
C TYR A 709 10.11 -16.92 38.11
N ASP A 710 10.78 -16.39 39.13
CA ASP A 710 12.02 -15.61 39.02
C ASP A 710 11.98 -14.59 37.89
N ALA A 711 10.93 -13.75 37.90
CA ALA A 711 10.97 -12.53 37.09
C ALA A 711 12.10 -11.68 37.64
N ARG A 712 13.01 -11.21 36.80
CA ARG A 712 14.26 -10.59 37.23
C ARG A 712 14.58 -9.38 36.37
N ILE A 713 15.05 -8.32 37.04
CA ILE A 713 15.59 -7.12 36.41
C ILE A 713 17.00 -6.92 36.96
N THR A 714 18.01 -6.98 36.09
CA THR A 714 19.42 -6.83 36.47
C THR A 714 20.06 -5.64 35.77
N GLY A 715 21.16 -5.17 36.33
CA GLY A 715 21.98 -4.12 35.74
C GLY A 715 23.09 -3.66 36.67
N ILE A 716 23.59 -2.47 36.39
CA ILE A 716 24.64 -1.82 37.16
C ILE A 716 24.11 -0.48 37.69
N SER A 717 24.23 -0.24 39.00
CA SER A 717 23.99 1.08 39.58
C SER A 717 25.31 1.84 39.66
N GLY A 718 25.38 3.00 39.00
CA GLY A 718 26.64 3.73 38.82
C GLY A 718 26.43 5.17 38.34
N GLU A 719 27.56 5.86 38.13
CA GLU A 719 27.60 7.14 37.40
C GLU A 719 27.56 6.91 35.89
#